data_AF-A0A2U9TAN5-F1
#
_entry.id   AF-A0A2U9TAN5-F1
#
_cell.length_a   1.000
_cell.length_b   1.000
_cell.length_c   1.000
_cell.angle_alpha   90.00
_cell.angle_beta   90.00
_cell.angle_gamma   90.00
#
_symmetry.space_group_name_H-M   'P 1'
#
loop_
_entity.id
_entity.type
_entity.pdbx_description
1 polymer ?
#
loop_
_entity_poly.entity_id
_entity_poly.type
_entity_poly.pdbx_seq_one_letter_code
_entity_poly.pdbx_strand_id
1 'polypeptide(L)'
;MALAALAWPLSTFASTPETPLTEIQQLRDQGRWLDALSAIGRAQDDRPDDPALYRLQTLTLLDLGSSYRAWRLYRARPEVFDADEARRLRGAGTARLINWGRLYAESEQARDEELALAGQALRTLQESGQEPGSADLRTRFDEIALLNLLERHTEVIERYRALQDEGVEPPPYVLVSIAGSLLAERHPAEAIPLYRQVERAMPDAWDPRLQLGYAYSESEDFDAAYAHLEQLKAAEPAWLYAPGARRPHSNPRHYDADRNLALMHLYGQDTAGAQQRLESLAAIGPNNASLQTAVGEVYRQRGWSERALERFRMAGTQDPEHIGARIGQVGALLDLDRVDLARPLHDRLLAGHPRNVQVKQMARDWDKRLGWQWQINASAGRSDSRDGAPGVSPLGSRDGGHSFAVQGPLLGDRWRIAAEAGDTWADFQGVRVHDRRAGVGVRFAHDRLRAAAGVDRILDDWTDADSGYHVSADWRLDDAWRIGGGWYHNSPNASLQARRSGIGADELSLGVSWIPSDHGRIDARLQQLRYDDGNRREALTIDTQRHLLSRPHLWIDGLLGGYTSRGSRDDAPYFNPSRDASLQLGARLDHITWRDYDRHFRQRLTAGIGPYWQEGYGSHWVPQLRYAHEWRFGTGRLLEYGVNWSRPVYDGTREEHLGFDLEFRWGE
;
A
#
# COMPACT_ATOMS: atom_id res chain seq x y z
N MET A 1 -30.63 -17.83 -104.62
CA MET A 1 -31.71 -16.94 -105.11
C MET A 1 -32.57 -16.53 -103.92
N ALA A 2 -32.88 -15.24 -103.85
CA ALA A 2 -33.99 -14.60 -103.12
C ALA A 2 -33.96 -14.52 -101.57
N LEU A 3 -33.50 -13.36 -101.11
CA LEU A 3 -34.12 -12.47 -100.11
C LEU A 3 -35.60 -12.74 -99.80
N ALA A 4 -35.97 -12.68 -98.51
CA ALA A 4 -36.90 -11.66 -97.98
C ALA A 4 -36.92 -11.68 -96.45
N ALA A 5 -36.78 -10.49 -95.87
CA ALA A 5 -36.83 -10.17 -94.45
C ALA A 5 -38.27 -10.18 -93.92
N LEU A 6 -38.42 -10.40 -92.62
CA LEU A 6 -39.42 -9.73 -91.78
C LEU A 6 -38.94 -9.76 -90.33
N ALA A 7 -38.89 -8.58 -89.73
CA ALA A 7 -38.29 -8.27 -88.45
C ALA A 7 -39.35 -7.85 -87.43
N TRP A 8 -38.96 -7.96 -86.15
CA TRP A 8 -39.36 -7.21 -84.94
C TRP A 8 -39.93 -8.07 -83.80
N PRO A 9 -39.72 -7.69 -82.52
CA PRO A 9 -38.52 -7.09 -81.95
C PRO A 9 -38.03 -7.84 -80.68
N LEU A 10 -36.73 -7.70 -80.39
CA LEU A 10 -36.16 -8.00 -79.08
C LEU A 10 -36.60 -6.90 -78.11
N SER A 11 -37.37 -7.25 -77.09
CA SER A 11 -37.52 -6.41 -75.90
C SER A 11 -36.20 -6.41 -75.14
N THR A 12 -35.30 -5.49 -75.49
CA THR A 12 -34.23 -5.07 -74.59
C THR A 12 -34.88 -4.30 -73.45
N PHE A 13 -34.95 -4.93 -72.27
CA PHE A 13 -35.08 -4.16 -71.03
C PHE A 13 -33.83 -3.30 -70.94
N ALA A 14 -33.96 -2.04 -71.34
CA ALA A 14 -33.02 -1.01 -70.98
C ALA A 14 -33.12 -0.85 -69.46
N SER A 15 -32.18 -1.44 -68.72
CA SER A 15 -31.85 -0.96 -67.39
C SER A 15 -31.41 0.48 -67.55
N THR A 16 -32.26 1.41 -67.12
CA THR A 16 -31.84 2.80 -66.84
C THR A 16 -30.51 2.76 -66.12
N PRO A 17 -29.48 3.51 -66.55
CA PRO A 17 -28.25 3.58 -65.78
C PRO A 17 -28.62 4.18 -64.43
N GLU A 18 -28.68 3.36 -63.38
CA GLU A 18 -28.71 3.86 -62.01
C GLU A 18 -27.48 4.75 -61.87
N THR A 19 -27.69 6.02 -61.55
CA THR A 19 -26.61 6.94 -61.26
C THR A 19 -25.68 6.28 -60.24
N PRO A 20 -24.34 6.30 -60.41
CA PRO A 20 -23.40 5.66 -59.47
C PRO A 20 -23.65 6.02 -58.00
N LEU A 21 -24.21 7.21 -57.73
CA LEU A 21 -24.62 7.67 -56.41
C LEU A 21 -25.77 6.84 -55.78
N THR A 22 -26.74 6.39 -56.59
CA THR A 22 -27.88 5.59 -56.15
C THR A 22 -27.43 4.20 -55.71
N GLU A 23 -26.56 3.55 -56.48
CA GLU A 23 -25.93 2.26 -56.14
C GLU A 23 -25.12 2.38 -54.82
N ILE A 24 -24.28 3.41 -54.71
CA ILE A 24 -23.48 3.67 -53.50
C ILE A 24 -24.38 3.83 -52.27
N GLN A 25 -25.48 4.58 -52.38
CA GLN A 25 -26.40 4.78 -51.27
C GLN A 25 -27.11 3.49 -50.86
N GLN A 26 -27.57 2.67 -51.82
CA GLN A 26 -28.16 1.37 -51.54
C GLN A 26 -27.19 0.44 -50.81
N LEU A 27 -25.92 0.41 -51.22
CA LEU A 27 -24.88 -0.38 -50.55
C LEU A 27 -24.64 0.08 -49.11
N ARG A 28 -24.65 1.40 -48.88
CA ARG A 28 -24.57 1.99 -47.53
C ARG A 28 -25.79 1.62 -46.69
N ASP A 29 -27.01 1.74 -47.22
CA ASP A 29 -28.24 1.43 -46.48
C ASP A 29 -28.32 -0.07 -46.10
N GLN A 30 -27.69 -0.95 -46.88
CA GLN A 30 -27.56 -2.39 -46.61
C GLN A 30 -26.40 -2.74 -45.64
N GLY A 31 -25.63 -1.75 -45.16
CA GLY A 31 -24.46 -1.98 -44.31
C GLY A 31 -23.24 -2.57 -45.03
N ARG A 32 -23.24 -2.56 -46.37
CA ARG A 32 -22.15 -3.10 -47.21
C ARG A 32 -21.07 -2.03 -47.44
N TRP A 33 -20.45 -1.57 -46.36
CA TRP A 33 -19.56 -0.41 -46.35
C TRP A 33 -18.33 -0.55 -47.25
N LEU A 34 -17.72 -1.74 -47.32
CA LEU A 34 -16.54 -1.98 -48.16
C LEU A 34 -16.90 -1.96 -49.65
N ASP A 35 -18.05 -2.52 -50.02
CA ASP A 35 -18.56 -2.49 -51.39
C ASP A 35 -18.91 -1.05 -51.80
N ALA A 36 -19.54 -0.29 -50.88
CA ALA A 36 -19.81 1.12 -51.09
C ALA A 36 -18.52 1.93 -51.28
N LEU A 37 -17.47 1.70 -50.47
CA LEU A 37 -16.16 2.36 -50.64
C LEU A 37 -15.50 2.01 -51.96
N SER A 38 -15.62 0.76 -52.42
CA SER A 38 -15.11 0.34 -53.73
C SER A 38 -15.85 1.05 -54.88
N ALA A 39 -17.18 1.12 -54.80
CA ALA A 39 -18.00 1.83 -55.78
C ALA A 39 -17.72 3.34 -55.79
N ILE A 40 -17.54 3.95 -54.62
CA ILE A 40 -17.12 5.36 -54.48
C ILE A 40 -15.75 5.57 -55.14
N GLY A 41 -14.77 4.70 -54.89
CA GLY A 41 -13.44 4.80 -55.49
C GLY A 41 -13.49 4.79 -57.01
N ARG A 42 -14.23 3.85 -57.61
CA ARG A 42 -14.43 3.81 -59.08
C ARG A 42 -15.08 5.09 -59.61
N ALA A 43 -16.09 5.60 -58.92
CA ALA A 43 -16.76 6.83 -59.32
C ALA A 43 -15.86 8.08 -59.18
N GLN A 44 -14.91 8.06 -58.23
CA GLN A 44 -13.91 9.11 -58.02
C GLN A 44 -12.80 9.09 -59.07
N ASP A 45 -12.47 7.94 -59.66
CA ASP A 45 -11.51 7.87 -60.78
C ASP A 45 -11.99 8.71 -61.98
N ASP A 46 -13.30 8.69 -62.24
CA ASP A 46 -13.92 9.49 -63.30
C ASP A 46 -14.21 10.94 -62.88
N ARG A 47 -14.48 11.17 -61.59
CA ARG A 47 -14.89 12.48 -61.04
C ARG A 47 -14.17 12.78 -59.70
N PRO A 48 -12.87 13.09 -59.73
CA PRO A 48 -12.03 13.15 -58.52
C PRO A 48 -12.38 14.29 -57.56
N ASP A 49 -12.98 15.37 -58.07
CA ASP A 49 -13.34 16.56 -57.27
C ASP A 49 -14.83 16.66 -56.95
N ASP A 50 -15.64 15.63 -57.21
CA ASP A 50 -17.09 15.63 -56.91
C ASP A 50 -17.34 15.72 -55.39
N PRO A 51 -17.94 16.82 -54.88
CA PRO A 51 -18.21 16.99 -53.46
C PRO A 51 -19.15 15.91 -52.88
N ALA A 52 -20.08 15.38 -53.69
CA ALA A 52 -21.00 14.34 -53.23
C ALA A 52 -20.29 13.01 -53.02
N LEU A 53 -19.36 12.64 -53.91
CA LEU A 53 -18.52 11.46 -53.73
C LEU A 53 -17.56 11.61 -52.55
N TYR A 54 -16.98 12.80 -52.36
CA TYR A 54 -16.15 13.12 -51.20
C TYR A 54 -16.91 12.99 -49.87
N ARG A 55 -18.13 13.54 -49.82
CA ARG A 55 -19.04 13.44 -48.68
C ARG A 55 -19.37 11.98 -48.38
N LEU A 56 -19.81 11.22 -49.38
CA LEU A 56 -20.15 9.80 -49.24
C LEU A 56 -18.96 8.96 -48.80
N GLN A 57 -17.75 9.18 -49.35
CA GLN A 57 -16.53 8.53 -48.89
C GLN A 57 -16.29 8.77 -47.40
N THR A 58 -16.36 10.03 -46.98
CA THR A 58 -16.07 10.45 -45.61
C THR A 58 -17.07 9.84 -44.63
N LEU A 59 -18.37 9.88 -44.95
CA LEU A 59 -19.42 9.29 -44.12
C LEU A 59 -19.35 7.76 -44.13
N THR A 60 -18.96 7.13 -45.24
CA THR A 60 -18.76 5.66 -45.30
C THR A 60 -17.59 5.20 -44.46
N LEU A 61 -16.50 5.95 -44.46
CA LEU A 61 -15.37 5.71 -43.56
C LEU A 61 -15.79 5.87 -42.10
N LEU A 62 -16.63 6.85 -41.78
CA LEU A 62 -17.17 7.04 -40.43
C LEU A 62 -18.04 5.84 -40.01
N ASP A 63 -18.98 5.42 -40.86
CA ASP A 63 -19.89 4.30 -40.57
C ASP A 63 -19.15 2.95 -40.48
N LEU A 64 -18.07 2.79 -41.25
CA LEU A 64 -17.15 1.65 -41.16
C LEU A 64 -16.29 1.65 -39.87
N GLY A 65 -16.24 2.76 -39.13
CA GLY A 65 -15.42 2.90 -37.92
C GLY A 65 -14.02 3.45 -38.14
N SER A 66 -13.69 3.89 -39.36
CA SER A 66 -12.45 4.63 -39.68
C SER A 66 -12.55 6.11 -39.26
N SER A 67 -12.99 6.35 -38.02
CA SER A 67 -13.41 7.65 -37.49
C SER A 67 -12.35 8.74 -37.60
N TYR A 68 -11.07 8.42 -37.35
CA TYR A 68 -10.00 9.41 -37.47
C TYR A 68 -9.73 9.80 -38.93
N ARG A 69 -9.79 8.84 -39.87
CA ARG A 69 -9.63 9.13 -41.29
C ARG A 69 -10.78 9.97 -41.81
N ALA A 70 -12.02 9.63 -41.44
CA ALA A 70 -13.20 10.41 -41.76
C ALA A 70 -13.09 11.84 -41.19
N TRP A 71 -12.67 11.99 -39.94
CA TRP A 71 -12.45 13.30 -39.32
C TRP A 71 -11.35 14.11 -40.02
N ARG A 72 -10.25 13.48 -40.46
CA ARG A 72 -9.22 14.15 -41.26
C ARG A 72 -9.71 14.63 -42.61
N LEU A 73 -10.55 13.85 -43.30
CA LEU A 73 -11.17 14.24 -44.57
C LEU A 73 -12.12 15.42 -44.34
N TYR A 74 -13.00 15.34 -43.33
CA TYR A 74 -13.83 16.45 -42.91
C TYR A 74 -13.05 17.76 -42.71
N ARG A 75 -11.93 17.71 -41.97
CA ARG A 75 -11.10 18.89 -41.70
C ARG A 75 -10.48 19.51 -42.96
N ALA A 76 -10.31 18.74 -44.04
CA ALA A 76 -9.74 19.22 -45.28
C ALA A 76 -10.76 19.97 -46.16
N ARG A 77 -12.05 19.60 -46.10
CA ARG A 77 -13.15 20.25 -46.84
C ARG A 77 -14.41 20.35 -45.97
N PRO A 78 -14.41 21.16 -44.90
CA PRO A 78 -15.51 21.24 -43.94
C PRO A 78 -16.82 21.78 -44.55
N GLU A 79 -16.74 22.59 -45.60
CA GLU A 79 -17.85 23.21 -46.32
C GLU A 79 -18.78 22.22 -47.04
N VAL A 80 -18.34 20.98 -47.23
CA VAL A 80 -19.08 19.92 -47.92
C VAL A 80 -20.11 19.23 -47.01
N PHE A 81 -20.03 19.45 -45.69
CA PHE A 81 -20.83 18.75 -44.69
C PHE A 81 -21.80 19.71 -44.00
N ASP A 82 -23.00 19.23 -43.69
CA ASP A 82 -23.94 19.99 -42.87
C ASP A 82 -23.50 20.03 -41.39
N ALA A 83 -24.23 20.79 -40.58
CA ALA A 83 -23.88 21.02 -39.17
C ALA A 83 -23.94 19.73 -38.33
N ASP A 84 -24.87 18.81 -38.62
CA ASP A 84 -25.04 17.58 -37.86
C ASP A 84 -23.99 16.53 -38.25
N GLU A 85 -23.67 16.43 -39.54
CA GLU A 85 -22.57 15.62 -40.04
C GLU A 85 -21.23 16.10 -39.50
N ALA A 86 -20.99 17.41 -39.54
CA ALA A 86 -19.80 18.02 -38.96
C ALA A 86 -19.67 17.68 -37.47
N ARG A 87 -20.77 17.77 -36.71
CA ARG A 87 -20.80 17.40 -35.29
C ARG A 87 -20.46 15.93 -35.08
N ARG A 88 -21.08 15.02 -35.83
CA ARG A 88 -20.84 13.57 -35.76
C ARG A 88 -19.38 13.23 -36.10
N LEU A 89 -18.81 13.85 -37.13
CA LEU A 89 -17.42 13.66 -37.57
C LEU A 89 -16.41 14.18 -36.53
N ARG A 90 -16.64 15.36 -35.95
CA ARG A 90 -15.80 15.90 -34.86
C ARG A 90 -15.88 15.03 -33.59
N GLY A 91 -17.09 14.61 -33.20
CA GLY A 91 -17.30 13.72 -32.06
C GLY A 91 -16.60 12.38 -32.23
N ALA A 92 -16.74 11.75 -33.39
CA ALA A 92 -16.07 10.48 -33.68
C ALA A 92 -14.55 10.59 -33.75
N GLY A 93 -14.01 11.69 -34.28
CA GLY A 93 -12.58 12.01 -34.25
C GLY A 93 -12.06 12.16 -32.81
N THR A 94 -12.79 12.90 -31.98
CA THR A 94 -12.47 13.13 -30.56
C THR A 94 -12.48 11.82 -29.77
N ALA A 95 -13.54 11.02 -29.90
CA ALA A 95 -13.64 9.70 -29.27
C ALA A 95 -12.48 8.79 -29.70
N ARG A 96 -12.02 8.88 -30.95
CA ARG A 96 -10.87 8.10 -31.42
C ARG A 96 -9.55 8.56 -30.77
N LEU A 97 -9.33 9.86 -30.60
CA LEU A 97 -8.17 10.37 -29.87
C LEU A 97 -8.18 9.92 -28.40
N ILE A 98 -9.33 10.00 -27.73
CA ILE A 98 -9.50 9.50 -26.35
C ILE A 98 -9.16 8.00 -26.27
N ASN A 99 -9.65 7.21 -27.23
CA ASN A 99 -9.35 5.78 -27.29
C ASN A 99 -7.86 5.48 -27.54
N TRP A 100 -7.13 6.32 -28.29
CA TRP A 100 -5.68 6.17 -28.43
C TRP A 100 -4.94 6.50 -27.14
N GLY A 101 -5.40 7.50 -26.39
CA GLY A 101 -4.88 7.79 -25.04
C GLY A 101 -5.04 6.65 -24.03
N ARG A 102 -5.87 5.63 -24.32
CA ARG A 102 -6.00 4.40 -23.51
C ARG A 102 -4.94 3.34 -23.82
N LEU A 103 -4.30 3.43 -24.98
CA LEU A 103 -3.33 2.43 -25.42
C LEU A 103 -1.99 2.64 -24.72
N TYR A 104 -1.19 1.58 -24.69
CA TYR A 104 0.17 1.67 -24.20
C TYR A 104 0.97 2.67 -25.04
N ALA A 105 1.56 3.67 -24.39
CA ALA A 105 2.40 4.66 -25.04
C ALA A 105 3.87 4.24 -24.99
N GLU A 106 4.65 4.62 -26.01
CA GLU A 106 6.09 4.35 -26.07
C GLU A 106 6.87 5.07 -24.95
N SER A 107 6.36 6.21 -24.48
CA SER A 107 6.94 7.01 -23.39
C SER A 107 5.87 7.78 -22.63
N GLU A 108 6.19 8.23 -21.42
CA GLU A 108 5.35 9.15 -20.64
C GLU A 108 5.02 10.42 -21.44
N GLN A 109 6.02 10.99 -22.15
CA GLN A 109 5.81 12.18 -22.97
C GLN A 109 4.80 11.93 -24.11
N ALA A 110 4.92 10.81 -24.82
CA ALA A 110 4.00 10.47 -25.91
C ALA A 110 2.55 10.29 -25.40
N ARG A 111 2.39 9.66 -24.22
CA ARG A 111 1.10 9.53 -23.55
C ARG A 111 0.50 10.90 -23.24
N ASP A 112 1.30 11.79 -22.66
CA ASP A 112 0.86 13.12 -22.24
C ASP A 112 0.49 13.99 -23.45
N GLU A 113 1.24 13.89 -24.55
CA GLU A 113 0.92 14.55 -25.82
C GLU A 113 -0.41 14.05 -26.42
N GLU A 114 -0.64 12.74 -26.45
CA GLU A 114 -1.91 12.16 -26.94
C GLU A 114 -3.11 12.57 -26.07
N LEU A 115 -2.96 12.54 -24.73
CA LEU A 115 -4.02 12.98 -23.82
C LEU A 115 -4.27 14.49 -23.93
N ALA A 116 -3.24 15.31 -24.15
CA ALA A 116 -3.38 16.74 -24.39
C ALA A 116 -4.15 17.03 -25.69
N LEU A 117 -3.85 16.28 -26.77
CA LEU A 117 -4.57 16.37 -28.04
C LEU A 117 -6.05 15.97 -27.88
N ALA A 118 -6.33 14.87 -27.18
CA ALA A 118 -7.69 14.45 -26.88
C ALA A 118 -8.46 15.52 -26.08
N GLY A 119 -7.83 16.12 -25.08
CA GLY A 119 -8.42 17.20 -24.28
C GLY A 119 -8.68 18.48 -25.07
N GLN A 120 -7.77 18.86 -25.97
CA GLN A 120 -8.00 20.00 -26.85
C GLN A 120 -9.16 19.75 -27.81
N ALA A 121 -9.23 18.56 -28.39
CA ALA A 121 -10.31 18.18 -29.31
C ALA A 121 -11.67 18.20 -28.60
N LEU A 122 -11.75 17.68 -27.37
CA LEU A 122 -12.98 17.68 -26.58
C LEU A 122 -13.43 19.09 -26.20
N ARG A 123 -12.53 19.97 -25.73
CA ARG A 123 -12.87 21.37 -25.43
C ARG A 123 -13.41 22.10 -26.66
N THR A 124 -12.75 21.93 -27.81
CA THR A 124 -13.18 22.53 -29.08
C THR A 124 -14.58 22.04 -29.48
N LEU A 125 -14.88 20.74 -29.27
CA LEU A 125 -16.19 20.17 -29.54
C LEU A 125 -17.26 20.82 -28.64
N GLN A 126 -16.98 20.94 -27.35
CA GLN A 126 -17.88 21.55 -26.35
C GLN A 126 -18.14 23.03 -26.65
N GLU A 127 -17.11 23.82 -26.97
CA GLU A 127 -17.22 25.24 -27.32
C GLU A 127 -17.98 25.48 -28.63
N SER A 128 -17.97 24.51 -29.55
CA SER A 128 -18.70 24.59 -30.81
C SER A 128 -20.20 24.28 -30.69
N GLY A 129 -20.66 23.82 -29.51
CA GLY A 129 -22.08 23.67 -29.20
C GLY A 129 -22.74 25.04 -29.05
N GLN A 130 -23.88 25.26 -29.71
CA GLN A 130 -24.52 26.58 -29.80
C GLN A 130 -25.12 27.09 -28.48
N GLU A 131 -25.16 26.28 -27.41
CA GLU A 131 -25.66 26.67 -26.09
C GLU A 131 -24.72 26.11 -24.98
N PRO A 132 -24.21 26.94 -24.05
CA PRO A 132 -23.48 26.49 -22.86
C PRO A 132 -24.35 25.51 -22.04
N GLY A 133 -23.90 24.27 -21.88
CA GLY A 133 -24.64 23.22 -21.14
C GLY A 133 -25.48 22.28 -22.00
N SER A 134 -25.51 22.45 -23.33
CA SER A 134 -26.26 21.59 -24.27
C SER A 134 -25.45 20.43 -24.88
N ALA A 135 -24.31 20.07 -24.30
CA ALA A 135 -23.48 18.98 -24.82
C ALA A 135 -24.31 17.69 -24.91
N ASP A 136 -24.28 17.03 -26.07
CA ASP A 136 -24.97 15.75 -26.22
C ASP A 136 -24.43 14.73 -25.20
N LEU A 137 -25.26 13.73 -24.87
CA LEU A 137 -24.90 12.73 -23.86
C LEU A 137 -23.59 12.01 -24.20
N ARG A 138 -23.34 11.78 -25.49
CA ARG A 138 -22.10 11.14 -25.96
C ARG A 138 -20.87 11.97 -25.59
N THR A 139 -20.90 13.28 -25.82
CA THR A 139 -19.80 14.18 -25.50
C THR A 139 -19.54 14.22 -23.98
N ARG A 140 -20.60 14.19 -23.17
CA ARG A 140 -20.49 14.09 -21.69
C ARG A 140 -19.88 12.76 -21.25
N PHE A 141 -20.23 11.66 -21.92
CA PHE A 141 -19.64 10.35 -21.68
C PHE A 141 -18.16 10.28 -22.07
N ASP A 142 -17.80 10.87 -23.21
CA ASP A 142 -16.42 10.99 -23.69
C ASP A 142 -15.59 11.88 -22.74
N GLU A 143 -16.18 12.93 -22.16
CA GLU A 143 -15.57 13.75 -21.10
C GLU A 143 -15.24 12.91 -19.86
N ILE A 144 -16.19 12.12 -19.34
CA ILE A 144 -15.95 11.23 -18.19
C ILE A 144 -14.81 10.25 -18.47
N ALA A 145 -14.82 9.64 -19.66
CA ALA A 145 -13.76 8.74 -20.10
C ALA A 145 -12.39 9.42 -20.11
N LEU A 146 -12.30 10.63 -20.66
CA LEU A 146 -11.05 11.38 -20.71
C LEU A 146 -10.60 11.86 -19.33
N LEU A 147 -11.50 12.35 -18.50
CA LEU A 147 -11.19 12.79 -17.13
C LEU A 147 -10.60 11.64 -16.30
N ASN A 148 -11.11 10.41 -16.46
CA ASN A 148 -10.56 9.23 -15.82
C ASN A 148 -9.13 8.93 -16.30
N LEU A 149 -8.83 9.05 -17.60
CA LEU A 149 -7.47 8.88 -18.14
C LEU A 149 -6.50 9.97 -17.68
N LEU A 150 -7.01 11.18 -17.46
CA LEU A 150 -6.26 12.30 -16.89
C LEU A 150 -6.14 12.23 -15.36
N GLU A 151 -6.59 11.14 -14.74
CA GLU A 151 -6.60 10.89 -13.29
C GLU A 151 -7.33 11.99 -12.49
N ARG A 152 -8.34 12.62 -13.12
CA ARG A 152 -9.21 13.65 -12.52
C ARG A 152 -10.44 12.98 -11.89
N HIS A 153 -10.20 12.06 -10.97
CA HIS A 153 -11.21 11.14 -10.44
C HIS A 153 -12.35 11.85 -9.70
N THR A 154 -12.05 12.89 -8.91
CA THR A 154 -13.08 13.72 -8.25
C THR A 154 -14.07 14.30 -9.27
N GLU A 155 -13.57 14.84 -10.38
CA GLU A 155 -14.43 15.43 -11.41
C GLU A 155 -15.25 14.37 -12.16
N VAL A 156 -14.71 13.16 -12.35
CA VAL A 156 -15.51 12.02 -12.87
C VAL A 156 -16.70 11.74 -11.97
N ILE A 157 -16.49 11.71 -10.65
CA ILE A 157 -17.57 11.45 -9.68
C ILE A 157 -18.60 12.58 -9.72
N GLU A 158 -18.18 13.85 -9.78
CA GLU A 158 -19.09 14.99 -9.91
C GLU A 158 -19.95 14.89 -11.19
N ARG A 159 -19.33 14.57 -12.34
CA ARG A 159 -20.04 14.37 -13.60
C ARG A 159 -21.01 13.19 -13.55
N TYR A 160 -20.64 12.12 -12.84
CA TYR A 160 -21.52 10.99 -12.61
C TYR A 160 -22.73 11.36 -11.76
N ARG A 161 -22.55 12.08 -10.65
CA ARG A 161 -23.68 12.55 -9.82
C ARG A 161 -24.65 13.41 -10.62
N ALA A 162 -24.15 14.33 -11.45
CA ALA A 162 -25.00 15.15 -12.31
C ALA A 162 -25.85 14.30 -13.29
N LEU A 163 -25.27 13.23 -13.86
CA LEU A 163 -26.04 12.30 -14.70
C LEU A 163 -27.11 11.55 -13.90
N GLN A 164 -26.81 11.16 -12.66
CA GLN A 164 -27.79 10.50 -11.77
C GLN A 164 -28.97 11.43 -11.44
N ASP A 165 -28.69 12.70 -11.14
CA ASP A 165 -29.73 13.71 -10.83
C ASP A 165 -30.67 13.97 -12.02
N GLU A 166 -30.14 13.85 -13.24
CA GLU A 166 -30.91 13.95 -14.48
C GLU A 166 -31.64 12.64 -14.88
N GLY A 167 -31.45 11.55 -14.12
CA GLY A 167 -32.01 10.24 -14.43
C GLY A 167 -31.39 9.57 -15.67
N VAL A 168 -30.17 9.95 -16.03
CA VAL A 168 -29.44 9.40 -17.18
C VAL A 168 -28.59 8.22 -16.73
N GLU A 169 -28.84 7.04 -17.32
CA GLU A 169 -28.02 5.85 -17.08
C GLU A 169 -26.81 5.82 -18.02
N PRO A 170 -25.56 5.84 -17.50
CA PRO A 170 -24.37 5.79 -18.34
C PRO A 170 -24.21 4.40 -19.00
N PRO A 171 -23.73 4.33 -20.25
CA PRO A 171 -23.46 3.06 -20.91
C PRO A 171 -22.28 2.32 -20.26
N PRO A 172 -22.16 0.99 -20.43
CA PRO A 172 -21.19 0.16 -19.71
C PRO A 172 -19.72 0.61 -19.82
N TYR A 173 -19.27 1.11 -20.98
CA TYR A 173 -17.89 1.59 -21.15
C TYR A 173 -17.57 2.84 -20.31
N VAL A 174 -18.58 3.65 -19.97
CA VAL A 174 -18.46 4.82 -19.09
C VAL A 174 -18.50 4.39 -17.64
N LEU A 175 -19.32 3.39 -17.30
CA LEU A 175 -19.35 2.81 -15.96
C LEU A 175 -17.99 2.25 -15.54
N VAL A 176 -17.18 1.71 -16.48
CA VAL A 176 -15.78 1.32 -16.19
C VAL A 176 -14.97 2.50 -15.66
N SER A 177 -15.02 3.65 -16.34
CA SER A 177 -14.29 4.86 -15.94
C SER A 177 -14.83 5.47 -14.65
N ILE A 178 -16.14 5.40 -14.41
CA ILE A 178 -16.75 5.86 -13.16
C ILE A 178 -16.35 4.96 -12.00
N ALA A 179 -16.48 3.64 -12.15
CA ALA A 179 -16.14 2.67 -11.10
C ALA A 179 -14.64 2.74 -10.74
N GLY A 180 -13.76 2.88 -11.75
CA GLY A 180 -12.34 3.08 -11.52
C GLY A 180 -12.02 4.37 -10.76
N SER A 181 -12.71 5.47 -11.08
CA SER A 181 -12.55 6.74 -10.33
C SER A 181 -13.13 6.68 -8.91
N LEU A 182 -14.23 5.96 -8.70
CA LEU A 182 -14.75 5.71 -7.35
C LEU A 182 -13.75 4.92 -6.51
N LEU A 183 -13.14 3.87 -7.07
CA LEU A 183 -12.12 3.09 -6.38
C LEU A 183 -10.87 3.95 -6.08
N ALA A 184 -10.42 4.73 -7.06
CA ALA A 184 -9.30 5.68 -6.91
C ALA A 184 -9.50 6.71 -5.78
N GLU A 185 -10.75 7.16 -5.57
CA GLU A 185 -11.14 8.08 -4.49
C GLU A 185 -11.65 7.36 -3.24
N ARG A 186 -11.37 6.05 -3.11
CA ARG A 186 -11.66 5.24 -1.92
C ARG A 186 -13.16 5.03 -1.62
N HIS A 187 -13.96 4.83 -2.67
CA HIS A 187 -15.39 4.51 -2.59
C HIS A 187 -15.73 3.11 -3.13
N PRO A 188 -15.15 2.02 -2.56
CA PRO A 188 -15.28 0.67 -3.11
C PRO A 188 -16.73 0.15 -3.06
N ALA A 189 -17.49 0.47 -2.00
CA ALA A 189 -18.89 0.07 -1.85
C ALA A 189 -19.79 0.59 -2.99
N GLU A 190 -19.47 1.77 -3.54
CA GLU A 190 -20.18 2.34 -4.70
C GLU A 190 -19.65 1.79 -6.03
N ALA A 191 -18.35 1.46 -6.10
CA ALA A 191 -17.74 0.90 -7.31
C ALA A 191 -18.21 -0.54 -7.60
N ILE A 192 -18.36 -1.38 -6.56
CA ILE A 192 -18.77 -2.79 -6.68
C ILE A 192 -20.03 -3.00 -7.52
N PRO A 193 -21.18 -2.34 -7.26
CA PRO A 193 -22.38 -2.54 -8.07
C PRO A 193 -22.19 -2.13 -9.53
N LEU A 194 -21.40 -1.09 -9.81
CA LEU A 194 -21.11 -0.65 -11.18
C LEU A 194 -20.22 -1.66 -11.91
N TYR A 195 -19.18 -2.19 -11.26
CA TYR A 195 -18.36 -3.25 -11.83
C TYR A 195 -19.16 -4.54 -12.11
N ARG A 196 -20.08 -4.92 -11.21
CA ARG A 196 -21.00 -6.05 -11.45
C ARG A 196 -21.92 -5.79 -12.65
N GLN A 197 -22.39 -4.57 -12.85
CA GLN A 197 -23.19 -4.20 -14.03
C GLN A 197 -22.35 -4.31 -15.32
N VAL A 198 -21.12 -3.79 -15.29
CA VAL A 198 -20.15 -3.88 -16.39
C VAL A 198 -19.87 -5.33 -16.76
N GLU A 199 -19.60 -6.20 -15.79
CA GLU A 199 -19.27 -7.61 -16.04
C GLU A 199 -20.41 -8.36 -16.74
N ARG A 200 -21.67 -8.05 -16.41
CA ARG A 200 -22.86 -8.62 -17.07
C ARG A 200 -23.03 -8.08 -18.49
N ALA A 201 -22.81 -6.79 -18.69
CA ALA A 201 -23.04 -6.12 -19.96
C ALA A 201 -21.89 -6.32 -20.97
N MET A 202 -20.67 -6.51 -20.48
CA MET A 202 -19.44 -6.65 -21.28
C MET A 202 -18.62 -7.86 -20.79
N PRO A 203 -19.10 -9.10 -21.02
CA PRO A 203 -18.44 -10.29 -20.51
C PRO A 203 -17.05 -10.55 -21.11
N ASP A 204 -16.68 -9.88 -22.20
CA ASP A 204 -15.34 -10.03 -22.79
C ASP A 204 -14.33 -9.00 -22.24
N ALA A 205 -14.80 -7.99 -21.48
CA ALA A 205 -13.96 -6.98 -20.88
C ALA A 205 -13.23 -7.54 -19.65
N TRP A 206 -11.94 -7.84 -19.82
CA TRP A 206 -11.14 -8.52 -18.80
C TRP A 206 -10.78 -7.63 -17.60
N ASP A 207 -10.24 -6.43 -17.84
CA ASP A 207 -9.73 -5.58 -16.76
C ASP A 207 -10.79 -5.21 -15.71
N PRO A 208 -12.05 -4.83 -16.06
CA PRO A 208 -13.08 -4.53 -15.07
C PRO A 208 -13.41 -5.71 -14.14
N ARG A 209 -13.25 -6.95 -14.61
CA ARG A 209 -13.46 -8.16 -13.79
C ARG A 209 -12.37 -8.32 -12.75
N LEU A 210 -11.12 -8.02 -13.12
CA LEU A 210 -10.01 -7.98 -12.16
C LEU A 210 -10.22 -6.84 -11.14
N GLN A 211 -10.62 -5.66 -11.61
CA GLN A 211 -10.88 -4.49 -10.73
C GLN A 211 -12.03 -4.75 -9.74
N LEU A 212 -13.03 -5.56 -10.08
CA LEU A 212 -14.04 -6.00 -9.12
C LEU A 212 -13.43 -6.79 -7.94
N GLY A 213 -12.40 -7.62 -8.19
CA GLY A 213 -11.65 -8.30 -7.14
C GLY A 213 -10.94 -7.32 -6.20
N TYR A 214 -10.29 -6.28 -6.75
CA TYR A 214 -9.70 -5.21 -5.95
C TYR A 214 -10.75 -4.42 -5.17
N ALA A 215 -11.91 -4.11 -5.77
CA ALA A 215 -12.99 -3.42 -5.09
C ALA A 215 -13.52 -4.20 -3.88
N TYR A 216 -13.63 -5.54 -3.99
CA TYR A 216 -13.95 -6.39 -2.83
C TYR A 216 -12.87 -6.29 -1.74
N SER A 217 -11.59 -6.42 -2.10
CA SER A 217 -10.47 -6.32 -1.15
C SER A 217 -10.42 -4.95 -0.46
N GLU A 218 -10.62 -3.86 -1.19
CA GLU A 218 -10.65 -2.50 -0.64
C GLU A 218 -11.89 -2.24 0.22
N SER A 219 -12.96 -3.01 0.04
CA SER A 219 -14.13 -3.03 0.94
C SER A 219 -14.01 -3.99 2.12
N GLU A 220 -12.82 -4.57 2.36
CA GLU A 220 -12.54 -5.58 3.40
C GLU A 220 -13.25 -6.94 3.22
N ASP A 221 -13.89 -7.19 2.07
CA ASP A 221 -14.54 -8.46 1.74
C ASP A 221 -13.58 -9.39 1.00
N PHE A 222 -12.57 -9.88 1.73
CA PHE A 222 -11.56 -10.78 1.17
C PHE A 222 -12.14 -12.12 0.70
N ASP A 223 -13.19 -12.61 1.36
CA ASP A 223 -13.84 -13.86 0.96
C ASP A 223 -14.47 -13.72 -0.44
N ALA A 224 -15.18 -12.61 -0.70
CA ALA A 224 -15.67 -12.31 -2.04
C ALA A 224 -14.55 -12.08 -3.05
N ALA A 225 -13.47 -11.39 -2.66
CA ALA A 225 -12.31 -11.17 -3.53
C ALA A 225 -11.66 -12.49 -3.98
N TYR A 226 -11.44 -13.41 -3.03
CA TYR A 226 -10.88 -14.74 -3.32
C TYR A 226 -11.81 -15.58 -4.18
N ALA A 227 -13.09 -15.68 -3.81
CA ALA A 227 -14.08 -16.45 -4.56
C ALA A 227 -14.21 -15.96 -6.00
N HIS A 228 -14.24 -14.64 -6.20
CA HIS A 228 -14.32 -14.02 -7.52
C HIS A 228 -13.10 -14.32 -8.40
N LEU A 229 -11.89 -14.11 -7.89
CA LEU A 229 -10.67 -14.35 -8.67
C LEU A 229 -10.41 -15.83 -8.93
N GLU A 230 -10.74 -16.73 -7.99
CA GLU A 230 -10.69 -18.17 -8.23
C GLU A 230 -11.69 -18.60 -9.31
N GLN A 231 -12.89 -18.01 -9.35
CA GLN A 231 -13.86 -18.25 -10.42
C GLN A 231 -13.32 -17.80 -11.78
N LEU A 232 -12.73 -16.59 -11.87
CA LEU A 232 -12.12 -16.10 -13.10
C LEU A 232 -10.97 -17.01 -13.56
N LYS A 233 -10.10 -17.42 -12.64
CA LYS A 233 -8.98 -18.33 -12.92
C LYS A 233 -9.47 -19.69 -13.42
N ALA A 234 -10.52 -20.24 -12.81
CA ALA A 234 -11.08 -21.54 -13.19
C ALA A 234 -11.77 -21.51 -14.57
N ALA A 235 -12.35 -20.38 -14.95
CA ALA A 235 -12.98 -20.19 -16.26
C ALA A 235 -11.96 -20.06 -17.41
N GLU A 236 -10.72 -19.68 -17.10
CA GLU A 236 -9.66 -19.42 -18.06
C GLU A 236 -8.62 -20.55 -18.03
N PRO A 237 -8.56 -21.47 -19.00
CA PRO A 237 -7.55 -22.55 -18.98
C PRO A 237 -6.14 -21.96 -19.12
N ALA A 238 -5.15 -22.55 -18.43
CA ALA A 238 -3.76 -22.07 -18.47
C ALA A 238 -3.13 -22.09 -19.88
N TRP A 239 -3.58 -23.02 -20.71
CA TRP A 239 -3.06 -23.28 -22.05
C TRP A 239 -4.19 -23.26 -23.07
N LEU A 240 -4.06 -22.42 -24.09
CA LEU A 240 -5.03 -22.30 -25.18
C LEU A 240 -4.54 -23.06 -26.43
N TYR A 241 -5.47 -23.74 -27.09
CA TYR A 241 -5.22 -24.45 -28.35
C TYR A 241 -5.98 -23.75 -29.48
N ALA A 242 -5.25 -23.06 -30.36
CA ALA A 242 -5.85 -22.53 -31.58
C ALA A 242 -6.22 -23.69 -32.53
N PRO A 243 -7.30 -23.57 -33.33
CA PRO A 243 -7.66 -24.58 -34.31
C PRO A 243 -6.48 -24.95 -35.22
N GLY A 244 -6.10 -26.23 -35.25
CA GLY A 244 -4.97 -26.73 -36.04
C GLY A 244 -3.58 -26.57 -35.41
N ALA A 245 -3.46 -25.98 -34.20
CA ALA A 245 -2.18 -25.83 -33.52
C ALA A 245 -1.69 -27.16 -32.92
N ARG A 246 -0.43 -27.52 -33.19
CA ARG A 246 0.23 -28.72 -32.63
C ARG A 246 0.73 -28.52 -31.18
N ARG A 247 0.86 -27.28 -30.74
CA ARG A 247 1.31 -26.91 -29.40
C ARG A 247 0.39 -25.83 -28.85
N PRO A 248 0.07 -25.85 -27.55
CA PRO A 248 -0.66 -24.77 -26.94
C PRO A 248 0.18 -23.50 -26.85
N HIS A 249 -0.49 -22.37 -26.65
CA HIS A 249 0.12 -21.12 -26.18
C HIS A 249 -0.44 -20.77 -24.81
N SER A 250 0.31 -19.98 -24.03
CA SER A 250 -0.11 -19.56 -22.70
C SER A 250 -1.35 -18.66 -22.77
N ASN A 251 -2.20 -18.72 -21.75
CA ASN A 251 -3.33 -17.82 -21.58
C ASN A 251 -2.95 -16.65 -20.65
N PRO A 252 -2.82 -15.41 -21.16
CA PRO A 252 -2.54 -14.25 -20.33
C PRO A 252 -3.62 -14.01 -19.26
N ARG A 253 -4.90 -14.33 -19.54
CA ARG A 253 -5.99 -14.14 -18.57
C ARG A 253 -5.87 -15.08 -17.38
N HIS A 254 -5.51 -16.35 -17.61
CA HIS A 254 -5.26 -17.28 -16.51
C HIS A 254 -4.10 -16.78 -15.63
N TYR A 255 -3.01 -16.32 -16.27
CA TYR A 255 -1.86 -15.76 -15.58
C TYR A 255 -2.23 -14.51 -14.76
N ASP A 256 -2.99 -13.58 -15.34
CA ASP A 256 -3.42 -12.36 -14.64
C ASP A 256 -4.30 -12.70 -13.45
N ALA A 257 -5.26 -13.62 -13.59
CA ALA A 257 -6.10 -14.05 -12.47
C ALA A 257 -5.27 -14.67 -11.35
N ASP A 258 -4.30 -15.53 -11.67
CA ASP A 258 -3.43 -16.18 -10.69
C ASP A 258 -2.50 -15.19 -9.98
N ARG A 259 -1.91 -14.24 -10.72
CA ARG A 259 -1.09 -13.15 -10.14
C ARG A 259 -1.91 -12.27 -9.21
N ASN A 260 -3.09 -11.84 -9.64
CA ASN A 260 -3.95 -10.96 -8.83
C ASN A 260 -4.49 -11.69 -7.60
N LEU A 261 -4.81 -12.98 -7.70
CA LEU A 261 -5.17 -13.80 -6.55
C LEU A 261 -4.02 -13.86 -5.53
N ALA A 262 -2.78 -14.05 -5.98
CA ALA A 262 -1.63 -14.00 -5.09
C ALA A 262 -1.43 -12.63 -4.42
N LEU A 263 -1.73 -11.53 -5.13
CA LEU A 263 -1.75 -10.19 -4.52
C LEU A 263 -2.90 -10.03 -3.51
N MET A 264 -4.08 -10.60 -3.73
CA MET A 264 -5.15 -10.59 -2.72
C MET A 264 -4.74 -11.37 -1.46
N HIS A 265 -3.98 -12.47 -1.60
CA HIS A 265 -3.40 -13.17 -0.46
C HIS A 265 -2.42 -12.27 0.29
N LEU A 266 -1.57 -11.52 -0.43
CA LEU A 266 -0.66 -10.55 0.17
C LEU A 266 -1.40 -9.47 0.96
N TYR A 267 -2.43 -8.85 0.37
CA TYR A 267 -3.24 -7.82 1.04
C TYR A 267 -4.04 -8.38 2.23
N GLY A 268 -4.49 -9.63 2.11
CA GLY A 268 -5.10 -10.41 3.19
C GLY A 268 -4.12 -11.02 4.19
N GLN A 269 -2.85 -10.59 4.17
CA GLN A 269 -1.80 -10.91 5.15
C GLN A 269 -1.25 -12.35 5.09
N ASP A 270 -1.59 -13.10 4.05
CA ASP A 270 -0.96 -14.37 3.72
C ASP A 270 0.30 -14.12 2.85
N THR A 271 1.32 -13.51 3.46
CA THR A 271 2.55 -13.14 2.77
C THR A 271 3.34 -14.37 2.31
N ALA A 272 3.28 -15.47 3.06
CA ALA A 272 3.98 -16.71 2.74
C ALA A 272 3.33 -17.44 1.54
N GLY A 273 2.00 -17.54 1.53
CA GLY A 273 1.26 -18.08 0.40
C GLY A 273 1.43 -17.23 -0.85
N ALA A 274 1.38 -15.89 -0.71
CA ALA A 274 1.65 -14.96 -1.80
C ALA A 274 3.08 -15.12 -2.36
N GLN A 275 4.09 -15.24 -1.50
CA GLN A 275 5.48 -15.47 -1.90
C GLN A 275 5.58 -16.73 -2.76
N GLN A 276 5.08 -17.86 -2.24
CA GLN A 276 5.18 -19.15 -2.92
C GLN A 276 4.55 -19.09 -4.32
N ARG A 277 3.36 -18.49 -4.45
CA ARG A 277 2.65 -18.37 -5.72
C ARG A 277 3.40 -17.47 -6.70
N LEU A 278 3.80 -16.28 -6.27
CA LEU A 278 4.47 -15.29 -7.14
C LEU A 278 5.87 -15.74 -7.57
N GLU A 279 6.64 -16.39 -6.68
CA GLU A 279 7.94 -16.97 -7.05
C GLU A 279 7.78 -18.13 -8.04
N SER A 280 6.74 -18.96 -7.90
CA SER A 280 6.44 -20.03 -8.85
C SER A 280 6.11 -19.48 -10.24
N LEU A 281 5.32 -18.41 -10.32
CA LEU A 281 5.06 -17.71 -11.58
C LEU A 281 6.34 -17.10 -12.16
N ALA A 282 7.18 -16.48 -11.32
CA ALA A 282 8.43 -15.85 -11.77
C ALA A 282 9.47 -16.87 -12.26
N ALA A 283 9.44 -18.10 -11.75
CA ALA A 283 10.27 -19.19 -12.25
C ALA A 283 9.87 -19.64 -13.66
N ILE A 284 8.59 -19.50 -14.05
CA ILE A 284 8.09 -19.84 -15.38
C ILE A 284 8.35 -18.70 -16.36
N GLY A 285 8.03 -17.46 -15.96
CA GLY A 285 8.10 -16.27 -16.82
C GLY A 285 8.84 -15.10 -16.16
N PRO A 286 10.17 -15.14 -16.04
CA PRO A 286 10.93 -14.13 -15.31
C PRO A 286 10.96 -12.76 -16.01
N ASN A 287 10.71 -12.70 -17.32
CA ASN A 287 10.74 -11.47 -18.11
C ASN A 287 9.38 -10.73 -18.11
N ASN A 288 8.93 -10.29 -16.94
CA ASN A 288 7.68 -9.56 -16.76
C ASN A 288 7.82 -8.53 -15.62
N ALA A 289 7.79 -7.24 -15.96
CA ALA A 289 8.04 -6.16 -15.01
C ALA A 289 7.01 -6.12 -13.88
N SER A 290 5.73 -6.32 -14.21
CA SER A 290 4.65 -6.36 -13.23
C SER A 290 4.74 -7.55 -12.27
N LEU A 291 5.29 -8.69 -12.73
CA LEU A 291 5.57 -9.85 -11.88
C LEU A 291 6.74 -9.61 -10.95
N GLN A 292 7.85 -9.09 -11.48
CA GLN A 292 9.01 -8.73 -10.67
C GLN A 292 8.64 -7.70 -9.61
N THR A 293 7.78 -6.73 -9.97
CA THR A 293 7.20 -5.77 -9.00
C THR A 293 6.38 -6.46 -7.92
N ALA A 294 5.52 -7.43 -8.27
CA ALA A 294 4.73 -8.17 -7.28
C ALA A 294 5.59 -9.02 -6.33
N VAL A 295 6.63 -9.68 -6.84
CA VAL A 295 7.61 -10.40 -6.00
C VAL A 295 8.36 -9.42 -5.08
N GLY A 296 8.76 -8.25 -5.61
CA GLY A 296 9.38 -7.20 -4.82
C GLY A 296 8.49 -6.68 -3.69
N GLU A 297 7.18 -6.51 -3.95
CA GLU A 297 6.21 -6.10 -2.93
C GLU A 297 6.10 -7.14 -1.81
N VAL A 298 5.99 -8.44 -2.15
CA VAL A 298 6.00 -9.50 -1.13
C VAL A 298 7.29 -9.49 -0.32
N TYR A 299 8.46 -9.35 -0.96
CA TYR A 299 9.73 -9.28 -0.25
C TYR A 299 9.78 -8.09 0.71
N ARG A 300 9.30 -6.90 0.30
CA ARG A 300 9.26 -5.72 1.16
C ARG A 300 8.33 -5.94 2.37
N GLN A 301 7.14 -6.49 2.15
CA GLN A 301 6.18 -6.82 3.23
C GLN A 301 6.75 -7.87 4.22
N ARG A 302 7.59 -8.79 3.74
CA ARG A 302 8.28 -9.78 4.57
C ARG A 302 9.53 -9.23 5.28
N GLY A 303 9.86 -7.96 5.09
CA GLY A 303 11.02 -7.28 5.67
C GLY A 303 12.33 -7.40 4.87
N TRP A 304 12.31 -8.03 3.70
CA TRP A 304 13.49 -8.27 2.87
C TRP A 304 13.74 -7.11 1.89
N SER A 305 14.14 -5.97 2.45
CA SER A 305 14.22 -4.71 1.71
C SER A 305 15.34 -4.71 0.65
N GLU A 306 16.47 -5.37 0.90
CA GLU A 306 17.54 -5.53 -0.12
C GLU A 306 17.06 -6.39 -1.29
N ARG A 307 16.42 -7.53 -0.99
CA ARG A 307 15.84 -8.40 -2.04
C ARG A 307 14.71 -7.72 -2.81
N ALA A 308 13.87 -6.95 -2.11
CA ALA A 308 12.79 -6.19 -2.74
C ALA A 308 13.34 -5.17 -3.74
N LEU A 309 14.36 -4.41 -3.32
CA LEU A 309 15.02 -3.41 -4.19
C LEU A 309 15.61 -4.05 -5.45
N GLU A 310 16.20 -5.24 -5.34
CA GLU A 310 16.69 -5.99 -6.49
C GLU A 310 15.56 -6.30 -7.48
N ARG A 311 14.43 -6.84 -7.00
CA ARG A 311 13.26 -7.16 -7.82
C ARG A 311 12.67 -5.92 -8.50
N PHE A 312 12.56 -4.81 -7.79
CA PHE A 312 12.07 -3.56 -8.37
C PHE A 312 13.03 -2.97 -9.42
N ARG A 313 14.35 -3.18 -9.29
CA ARG A 313 15.33 -2.79 -10.31
C ARG A 313 15.29 -3.69 -11.54
N MET A 314 15.07 -5.00 -11.37
CA MET A 314 14.82 -5.92 -12.47
C MET A 314 13.57 -5.49 -13.25
N ALA A 315 12.48 -5.18 -12.55
CA ALA A 315 11.26 -4.64 -13.16
C ALA A 315 11.53 -3.35 -13.94
N GLY A 316 12.26 -2.39 -13.35
CA GLY A 316 12.61 -1.13 -14.02
C GLY A 316 13.56 -1.27 -15.21
N THR A 317 14.32 -2.36 -15.30
CA THR A 317 15.14 -2.67 -16.48
C THR A 317 14.29 -3.25 -17.62
N GLN A 318 13.24 -4.01 -17.28
CA GLN A 318 12.29 -4.59 -18.23
C GLN A 318 11.31 -3.55 -18.77
N ASP A 319 10.84 -2.66 -17.89
CA ASP A 319 9.95 -1.54 -18.20
C ASP A 319 10.34 -0.31 -17.35
N PRO A 320 11.11 0.63 -17.93
CA PRO A 320 11.54 1.85 -17.24
C PRO A 320 10.40 2.76 -16.78
N GLU A 321 9.23 2.69 -17.42
CA GLU A 321 8.06 3.53 -17.11
C GLU A 321 7.07 2.85 -16.15
N HIS A 322 7.39 1.65 -15.65
CA HIS A 322 6.53 0.93 -14.72
C HIS A 322 6.44 1.64 -13.36
N ILE A 323 5.38 2.45 -13.18
CA ILE A 323 5.15 3.30 -12.00
C ILE A 323 5.26 2.50 -10.69
N GLY A 324 4.60 1.33 -10.61
CA GLY A 324 4.63 0.50 -9.41
C GLY A 324 6.04 -0.01 -9.04
N ALA A 325 6.92 -0.20 -10.03
CA ALA A 325 8.29 -0.62 -9.78
C ALA A 325 9.10 0.54 -9.20
N ARG A 326 8.94 1.74 -9.79
CA ARG A 326 9.61 2.97 -9.32
C ARG A 326 9.15 3.35 -7.91
N ILE A 327 7.85 3.26 -7.61
CA ILE A 327 7.31 3.44 -6.25
C ILE A 327 7.91 2.40 -5.30
N GLY A 328 7.95 1.12 -5.72
CA GLY A 328 8.57 0.06 -4.95
C GLY A 328 10.05 0.30 -4.64
N GLN A 329 10.82 0.85 -5.59
CA GLN A 329 12.22 1.26 -5.36
C GLN A 329 12.32 2.36 -4.32
N VAL A 330 11.46 3.40 -4.39
CA VAL A 330 11.42 4.46 -3.37
C VAL A 330 11.15 3.87 -1.99
N GLY A 331 10.11 3.03 -1.85
CA GLY A 331 9.78 2.38 -0.59
C GLY A 331 10.94 1.52 -0.04
N ALA A 332 11.52 0.65 -0.85
CA ALA A 332 12.63 -0.21 -0.43
C ALA A 332 13.90 0.59 -0.08
N LEU A 333 14.20 1.67 -0.81
CA LEU A 333 15.33 2.55 -0.47
C LEU A 333 15.10 3.30 0.83
N LEU A 334 13.86 3.74 1.10
CA LEU A 334 13.50 4.31 2.38
C LEU A 334 13.68 3.29 3.50
N ASP A 335 13.19 2.05 3.35
CA ASP A 335 13.33 0.96 4.33
C ASP A 335 14.79 0.63 4.68
N LEU A 336 15.69 0.84 3.71
CA LEU A 336 17.14 0.71 3.86
C LEU A 336 17.82 2.00 4.32
N ASP A 337 17.11 3.07 4.69
CA ASP A 337 17.68 4.38 5.07
C ASP A 337 18.62 4.97 3.99
N ARG A 338 18.34 4.72 2.70
CA ARG A 338 19.05 5.26 1.53
C ARG A 338 18.25 6.40 0.87
N VAL A 339 17.91 7.39 1.69
CA VAL A 339 17.01 8.49 1.31
C VAL A 339 17.58 9.35 0.16
N ASP A 340 18.89 9.51 0.13
CA ASP A 340 19.63 10.19 -0.94
C ASP A 340 19.42 9.55 -2.32
N LEU A 341 19.33 8.22 -2.38
CA LEU A 341 19.02 7.49 -3.61
C LEU A 341 17.52 7.48 -3.94
N ALA A 342 16.66 7.53 -2.92
CA ALA A 342 15.21 7.52 -3.08
C ALA A 342 14.68 8.86 -3.61
N ARG A 343 15.25 9.99 -3.15
CA ARG A 343 14.83 11.36 -3.49
C ARG A 343 14.71 11.65 -4.99
N PRO A 344 15.71 11.39 -5.85
CA PRO A 344 15.56 11.66 -7.28
C PRO A 344 14.47 10.82 -7.96
N LEU A 345 14.20 9.61 -7.46
CA LEU A 345 13.10 8.77 -7.98
C LEU A 345 11.73 9.31 -7.54
N HIS A 346 11.64 9.68 -6.26
CA HIS A 346 10.46 10.32 -5.66
C HIS A 346 10.09 11.61 -6.42
N ASP A 347 11.05 12.52 -6.60
CA ASP A 347 10.79 13.84 -7.21
C ASP A 347 10.36 13.71 -8.68
N ARG A 348 10.95 12.77 -9.43
CA ARG A 348 10.54 12.47 -10.82
C ARG A 348 9.12 11.89 -10.89
N LEU A 349 8.77 10.98 -9.98
CA LEU A 349 7.42 10.42 -9.92
C LEU A 349 6.38 11.50 -9.62
N LEU A 350 6.66 12.38 -8.66
CA LEU A 350 5.78 13.51 -8.33
C LEU A 350 5.62 14.50 -9.49
N ALA A 351 6.70 14.79 -10.22
CA ALA A 351 6.66 15.71 -11.35
C ALA A 351 5.90 15.12 -12.55
N GLY A 352 6.09 13.83 -12.86
CA GLY A 352 5.48 13.17 -14.02
C GLY A 352 4.05 12.68 -13.79
N HIS A 353 3.70 12.27 -12.57
CA HIS A 353 2.38 11.70 -12.25
C HIS A 353 1.75 12.32 -10.99
N PRO A 354 1.60 13.65 -10.91
CA PRO A 354 1.13 14.34 -9.71
C PRO A 354 -0.31 13.97 -9.31
N ARG A 355 -1.10 13.42 -10.23
CA ARG A 355 -2.50 13.04 -10.00
C ARG A 355 -2.67 11.57 -9.63
N ASN A 356 -1.66 10.74 -9.91
CA ASN A 356 -1.74 9.31 -9.72
C ASN A 356 -1.89 8.96 -8.24
N VAL A 357 -2.87 8.11 -7.93
CA VAL A 357 -3.22 7.78 -6.55
C VAL A 357 -2.08 7.11 -5.80
N GLN A 358 -1.34 6.20 -6.46
CA GLN A 358 -0.22 5.49 -5.84
C GLN A 358 0.95 6.44 -5.58
N VAL A 359 1.22 7.38 -6.50
CA VAL A 359 2.26 8.41 -6.33
C VAL A 359 1.89 9.39 -5.21
N LYS A 360 0.63 9.79 -5.10
CA LYS A 360 0.13 10.59 -3.96
C LYS A 360 0.30 9.85 -2.64
N GLN A 361 0.01 8.55 -2.60
CA GLN A 361 0.22 7.75 -1.38
C GLN A 361 1.70 7.64 -1.02
N MET A 362 2.57 7.35 -2.00
CA MET A 362 4.03 7.35 -1.83
C MET A 362 4.53 8.69 -1.26
N ALA A 363 4.04 9.82 -1.77
CA ALA A 363 4.42 11.15 -1.30
C ALA A 363 3.96 11.42 0.15
N ARG A 364 2.76 10.96 0.53
CA ARG A 364 2.29 11.04 1.92
C ARG A 364 3.17 10.20 2.85
N ASP A 365 3.53 8.98 2.45
CA ASP A 365 4.39 8.09 3.22
C ASP A 365 5.81 8.68 3.36
N TRP A 366 6.33 9.30 2.29
CA TRP A 366 7.58 10.06 2.27
C TRP A 366 7.56 11.23 3.28
N ASP A 367 6.54 12.09 3.22
CA ASP A 367 6.40 13.25 4.10
C ASP A 367 6.30 12.84 5.57
N LYS A 368 5.63 11.71 5.86
CA LYS A 368 5.56 11.15 7.21
C LYS A 368 6.93 10.68 7.68
N ARG A 369 7.59 9.83 6.88
CA ARG A 369 8.87 9.23 7.24
C ARG A 369 10.00 10.24 7.36
N LEU A 370 9.97 11.34 6.60
CA LEU A 370 11.00 12.39 6.63
C LEU A 370 10.62 13.59 7.51
N GLY A 371 9.34 13.75 7.82
CA GLY A 371 8.83 14.83 8.65
C GLY A 371 9.06 14.61 10.15
N TRP A 372 8.33 15.37 10.95
CA TRP A 372 8.38 15.30 12.41
C TRP A 372 7.80 14.00 12.95
N GLN A 373 8.46 13.44 13.97
CA GLN A 373 8.02 12.23 14.67
C GLN A 373 7.85 12.51 16.16
N TRP A 374 6.78 11.98 16.76
CA TRP A 374 6.42 12.21 18.15
C TRP A 374 6.00 10.90 18.77
N GLN A 375 6.41 10.66 20.01
CA GLN A 375 6.01 9.52 20.80
C GLN A 375 5.63 9.99 22.20
N ILE A 376 4.48 9.54 22.67
CA ILE A 376 3.98 9.82 24.01
C ILE A 376 3.70 8.47 24.66
N ASN A 377 4.25 8.24 25.84
CA ASN A 377 3.96 7.06 26.63
C ASN A 377 3.44 7.48 28.00
N ALA A 378 2.50 6.71 28.53
CA ALA A 378 2.04 6.82 29.90
C ALA A 378 1.75 5.43 30.45
N SER A 379 2.13 5.17 31.69
CA SER A 379 1.83 3.93 32.39
C SER A 379 1.55 4.21 33.87
N ALA A 380 0.74 3.34 34.46
CA ALA A 380 0.51 3.32 35.90
C ALA A 380 0.18 1.89 36.34
N GLY A 381 0.70 1.49 37.49
CA GLY A 381 0.54 0.16 38.06
C GLY A 381 0.29 0.20 39.57
N ARG A 382 -0.24 -0.91 40.08
CA ARG A 382 -0.29 -1.20 41.50
C ARG A 382 0.14 -2.64 41.73
N SER A 383 0.87 -2.85 42.82
CA SER A 383 1.29 -4.17 43.29
C SER A 383 0.75 -4.39 44.70
N ASP A 384 -0.01 -5.47 44.88
CA ASP A 384 -0.49 -5.90 46.19
C ASP A 384 0.13 -7.25 46.59
N SER A 385 0.68 -7.33 47.79
CA SER A 385 1.15 -8.58 48.39
C SER A 385 0.01 -9.23 49.18
N ARG A 386 -0.61 -10.27 48.62
CA ARG A 386 -1.83 -10.90 49.18
C ARG A 386 -1.57 -11.74 50.44
N ASP A 387 -0.33 -12.18 50.66
CA ASP A 387 0.01 -13.17 51.70
C ASP A 387 0.47 -12.54 53.03
N GLY A 388 0.26 -11.23 53.25
CA GLY A 388 0.55 -10.57 54.52
C GLY A 388 2.04 -10.49 54.89
N ALA A 389 2.95 -10.86 53.98
CA ALA A 389 4.38 -10.77 54.16
C ALA A 389 4.85 -9.30 54.02
N PRO A 390 5.74 -8.81 54.91
CA PRO A 390 6.22 -7.42 54.94
C PRO A 390 7.22 -7.08 53.81
N GLY A 391 7.17 -7.79 52.68
CA GLY A 391 8.08 -7.56 51.55
C GLY A 391 7.82 -6.23 50.85
N VAL A 392 8.89 -5.49 50.55
CA VAL A 392 8.83 -4.30 49.70
C VAL A 392 8.89 -4.77 48.25
N SER A 393 7.79 -4.62 47.51
CA SER A 393 7.77 -4.92 46.07
C SER A 393 8.91 -4.20 45.35
N PRO A 394 9.70 -4.89 44.50
CA PRO A 394 10.71 -4.25 43.66
C PRO A 394 10.13 -3.20 42.70
N LEU A 395 8.86 -3.34 42.33
CA LEU A 395 8.11 -2.37 41.52
C LEU A 395 7.57 -1.21 42.37
N GLY A 396 7.47 -1.39 43.68
CA GLY A 396 6.75 -0.49 44.57
C GLY A 396 5.26 -0.82 44.66
N SER A 397 4.59 -0.27 45.67
CA SER A 397 3.14 -0.48 45.87
C SER A 397 2.28 0.17 44.77
N ARG A 398 2.81 1.24 44.18
CA ARG A 398 2.31 1.91 42.98
C ARG A 398 3.51 2.34 42.17
N ASP A 399 3.38 2.22 40.87
CA ASP A 399 4.42 2.58 39.91
C ASP A 399 3.79 3.25 38.70
N GLY A 400 4.62 3.90 37.89
CA GLY A 400 4.19 4.46 36.63
C GLY A 400 5.19 5.41 36.02
N GLY A 401 4.80 6.00 34.92
CA GLY A 401 5.60 7.02 34.29
C GLY A 401 4.89 7.67 33.13
N HIS A 402 5.46 8.77 32.66
CA HIS A 402 5.08 9.38 31.41
C HIS A 402 6.32 9.89 30.70
N SER A 403 6.35 9.73 29.38
CA SER A 403 7.43 10.25 28.55
C SER A 403 6.89 10.86 27.28
N PHE A 404 7.63 11.84 26.78
CA PHE A 404 7.38 12.56 25.56
C PHE A 404 8.71 12.64 24.80
N ALA A 405 8.74 12.12 23.58
CA ALA A 405 9.88 12.21 22.69
C ALA A 405 9.46 12.86 21.37
N VAL A 406 10.27 13.77 20.86
CA VAL A 406 10.08 14.41 19.56
C VAL A 406 11.35 14.35 18.74
N GLN A 407 11.20 14.10 17.44
CA GLN A 407 12.28 14.09 16.47
C GLN A 407 11.95 15.10 15.37
N GLY A 408 12.88 16.02 15.13
CA GLY A 408 12.81 16.96 14.02
C GLY A 408 12.96 16.26 12.67
N PRO A 409 12.61 16.90 11.55
CA PRO A 409 12.69 16.34 10.20
C PRO A 409 14.10 15.83 9.85
N LEU A 410 14.18 14.96 8.84
CA LEU A 410 15.46 14.44 8.37
C LEU A 410 16.29 15.55 7.70
N LEU A 411 17.45 15.84 8.28
CA LEU A 411 18.44 16.81 7.83
C LEU A 411 19.52 16.10 7.00
N GLY A 412 19.79 16.60 5.80
CA GLY A 412 20.82 16.05 4.91
C GLY A 412 20.62 14.55 4.62
N ASP A 413 19.36 14.11 4.54
CA ASP A 413 18.96 12.72 4.25
C ASP A 413 19.45 11.66 5.25
N ARG A 414 19.99 12.06 6.41
CA ARG A 414 20.65 11.12 7.34
C ARG A 414 20.51 11.48 8.83
N TRP A 415 20.29 12.74 9.17
CA TRP A 415 20.37 13.21 10.57
C TRP A 415 19.03 13.69 11.11
N ARG A 416 18.77 13.46 12.39
CA ARG A 416 17.65 14.08 13.12
C ARG A 416 18.15 14.66 14.42
N ILE A 417 17.58 15.80 14.82
CA ILE A 417 17.70 16.31 16.18
C ILE A 417 16.49 15.78 16.96
N ALA A 418 16.71 15.31 18.18
CA ALA A 418 15.68 14.78 19.04
C ALA A 418 15.70 15.47 20.41
N ALA A 419 14.52 15.54 21.02
CA ALA A 419 14.36 15.94 22.41
C ALA A 419 13.43 14.95 23.11
N GLU A 420 13.70 14.70 24.38
CA GLU A 420 12.91 13.78 25.21
C GLU A 420 12.74 14.36 26.61
N ALA A 421 11.60 14.09 27.23
CA ALA A 421 11.35 14.42 28.62
C ALA A 421 10.46 13.34 29.22
N GLY A 422 10.67 13.03 30.50
CA GLY A 422 9.85 12.04 31.19
C GLY A 422 10.03 12.04 32.69
N ASP A 423 9.13 11.35 33.35
CA ASP A 423 9.13 11.12 34.80
C ASP A 423 8.66 9.69 35.03
N THR A 424 9.53 8.87 35.61
CA THR A 424 9.18 7.53 36.10
C THR A 424 9.17 7.56 37.62
N TRP A 425 8.21 6.89 38.23
CA TRP A 425 8.02 6.97 39.68
C TRP A 425 7.54 5.65 40.26
N ALA A 426 7.85 5.45 41.54
CA ALA A 426 7.40 4.30 42.32
C ALA A 426 7.28 4.62 43.81
N ASP A 427 6.28 4.04 44.48
CA ASP A 427 5.99 4.23 45.91
C ASP A 427 6.58 3.08 46.73
N PHE A 428 7.69 3.35 47.43
CA PHE A 428 8.35 2.40 48.34
C PHE A 428 8.15 2.83 49.79
N GLN A 429 7.51 1.97 50.60
CA GLN A 429 7.29 2.20 52.03
C GLN A 429 6.70 3.59 52.36
N GLY A 430 5.75 4.06 51.56
CA GLY A 430 5.09 5.36 51.74
C GLY A 430 5.86 6.57 51.20
N VAL A 431 7.00 6.36 50.54
CA VAL A 431 7.80 7.42 49.89
C VAL A 431 7.74 7.23 48.38
N ARG A 432 7.35 8.29 47.65
CA ARG A 432 7.37 8.31 46.19
C ARG A 432 8.73 8.74 45.67
N VAL A 433 9.40 7.83 44.98
CA VAL A 433 10.69 8.08 44.32
C VAL A 433 10.43 8.45 42.86
N HIS A 434 11.19 9.41 42.35
CA HIS A 434 11.09 9.92 40.98
C HIS A 434 12.43 9.77 40.27
N ASP A 435 12.38 9.45 38.98
CA ASP A 435 13.47 9.73 38.02
C ASP A 435 12.89 10.61 36.93
N ARG A 436 13.17 11.91 37.03
CA ARG A 436 12.66 12.93 36.11
C ARG A 436 13.81 13.45 35.25
N ARG A 437 13.61 13.43 33.93
CA ARG A 437 14.67 13.78 32.97
C ARG A 437 14.16 14.65 31.84
N ALA A 438 15.05 15.47 31.32
CA ALA A 438 14.85 16.18 30.05
C ALA A 438 16.17 16.19 29.27
N GLY A 439 16.14 15.69 28.04
CA GLY A 439 17.33 15.49 27.22
C GLY A 439 17.16 15.90 25.77
N VAL A 440 18.31 16.03 25.11
CA VAL A 440 18.44 16.32 23.70
C VAL A 440 19.51 15.41 23.09
N GLY A 441 19.31 15.03 21.84
CA GLY A 441 20.23 14.15 21.15
C GLY A 441 20.18 14.30 19.64
N VAL A 442 21.10 13.59 18.99
CA VAL A 442 21.17 13.45 17.54
C VAL A 442 20.99 11.98 17.17
N ARG A 443 20.28 11.74 16.07
CA ARG A 443 20.14 10.42 15.46
C ARG A 443 20.69 10.46 14.04
N PHE A 444 21.40 9.40 13.67
CA PHE A 444 21.95 9.16 12.35
C PHE A 444 21.35 7.87 11.79
N ALA A 445 20.95 7.88 10.52
CA ALA A 445 20.54 6.69 9.80
C ALA A 445 21.03 6.77 8.35
N HIS A 446 21.82 5.79 7.93
CA HIS A 446 22.21 5.63 6.54
C HIS A 446 22.55 4.18 6.21
N ASP A 447 21.87 3.61 5.22
CA ASP A 447 22.07 2.26 4.71
C ASP A 447 21.98 1.15 5.78
N ARG A 448 23.13 0.78 6.35
CA ARG A 448 23.27 -0.30 7.33
C ARG A 448 23.41 0.21 8.76
N LEU A 449 23.84 1.46 8.93
CA LEU A 449 24.16 2.03 10.24
C LEU A 449 23.02 2.95 10.70
N ARG A 450 22.53 2.68 11.90
CA ARG A 450 21.79 3.64 12.71
C ARG A 450 22.60 3.94 13.96
N ALA A 451 22.67 5.20 14.38
CA ALA A 451 23.37 5.58 15.59
C ALA A 451 22.62 6.72 16.28
N ALA A 452 22.75 6.80 17.61
CA ALA A 452 22.20 7.89 18.39
C ALA A 452 23.21 8.32 19.46
N ALA A 453 23.20 9.60 19.79
CA ALA A 453 23.94 10.13 20.92
C ALA A 453 23.17 11.29 21.55
N GLY A 454 23.23 11.43 22.87
CA GLY A 454 22.50 12.49 23.56
C GLY A 454 22.95 12.70 24.98
N VAL A 455 22.38 13.75 25.56
CA VAL A 455 22.58 14.16 26.96
C VAL A 455 21.23 14.50 27.55
N ASP A 456 21.00 14.08 28.78
CA ASP A 456 19.83 14.40 29.57
C ASP A 456 20.23 15.05 30.88
N ARG A 457 19.40 16.00 31.34
CA ARG A 457 19.49 16.57 32.67
C ARG A 457 18.59 15.78 33.59
N ILE A 458 19.13 15.39 34.74
CA ILE A 458 18.39 14.77 35.83
C ILE A 458 17.75 15.89 36.66
N LEU A 459 16.46 15.76 36.96
CA LEU A 459 15.59 16.80 37.52
C LEU A 459 14.85 16.28 38.76
N ASP A 460 15.55 15.52 39.59
CA ASP A 460 15.10 15.04 40.89
C ASP A 460 16.23 15.16 41.93
N ASP A 461 15.87 15.00 43.20
CA ASP A 461 16.78 15.17 44.33
C ASP A 461 17.23 13.81 44.94
N TRP A 462 17.07 12.70 44.20
CA TRP A 462 17.37 11.35 44.70
C TRP A 462 18.81 10.91 44.44
N THR A 463 19.51 11.57 43.53
CA THR A 463 20.89 11.24 43.15
C THR A 463 21.73 12.51 43.11
N ASP A 464 23.03 12.38 43.38
CA ASP A 464 24.02 13.46 43.23
C ASP A 464 24.39 13.72 41.76
N ALA A 465 23.92 12.86 40.84
CA ALA A 465 24.17 13.02 39.40
C ALA A 465 23.26 14.09 38.77
N ASP A 466 23.88 15.08 38.13
CA ASP A 466 23.15 16.15 37.43
C ASP A 466 22.78 15.81 35.97
N SER A 467 23.41 14.80 35.37
CA SER A 467 23.30 14.54 33.93
C SER A 467 23.50 13.06 33.57
N GLY A 468 22.77 12.63 32.54
CA GLY A 468 22.98 11.37 31.84
C GLY A 468 23.59 11.61 30.45
N TYR A 469 24.34 10.62 29.96
CA TYR A 469 24.91 10.62 28.61
C TYR A 469 24.68 9.27 27.98
N HIS A 470 24.28 9.25 26.71
CA HIS A 470 24.03 8.00 26.02
C HIS A 470 24.58 8.00 24.61
N VAL A 471 25.06 6.83 24.18
CA VAL A 471 25.47 6.55 22.81
C VAL A 471 25.01 5.15 22.44
N SER A 472 24.41 4.99 21.27
CA SER A 472 24.04 3.69 20.72
C SER A 472 24.33 3.59 19.23
N ALA A 473 24.54 2.37 18.76
CA ALA A 473 24.66 2.07 17.35
C ALA A 473 24.07 0.69 17.03
N ASP A 474 23.38 0.61 15.90
CA ASP A 474 22.79 -0.60 15.34
C ASP A 474 23.28 -0.77 13.90
N TRP A 475 23.72 -1.98 13.58
CA TRP A 475 24.21 -2.36 12.26
C TRP A 475 23.38 -3.49 11.66
N ARG A 476 22.84 -3.25 10.47
CA ARG A 476 22.14 -4.24 9.65
C ARG A 476 23.15 -5.02 8.80
N LEU A 477 23.33 -6.30 9.09
CA LEU A 477 24.25 -7.18 8.34
C LEU A 477 23.67 -7.58 6.99
N ASP A 478 22.37 -7.92 6.99
CA ASP A 478 21.54 -8.24 5.82
C ASP A 478 20.07 -7.97 6.17
N ASP A 479 19.13 -8.46 5.35
CA ASP A 479 17.70 -8.31 5.61
C ASP A 479 17.21 -9.00 6.90
N ALA A 480 17.92 -10.00 7.42
CA ALA A 480 17.49 -10.79 8.56
C ALA A 480 18.23 -10.45 9.86
N TRP A 481 19.47 -9.97 9.79
CA TRP A 481 20.32 -9.80 10.97
C TRP A 481 20.61 -8.34 11.28
N ARG A 482 20.39 -7.97 12.54
CA ARG A 482 20.85 -6.72 13.14
C ARG A 482 21.63 -7.00 14.41
N ILE A 483 22.71 -6.25 14.59
CA ILE A 483 23.51 -6.25 15.82
C ILE A 483 23.57 -4.83 16.33
N GLY A 484 23.48 -4.65 17.65
CA GLY A 484 23.46 -3.32 18.25
C GLY A 484 24.19 -3.30 19.58
N GLY A 485 24.60 -2.10 19.98
CA GLY A 485 25.20 -1.86 21.28
C GLY A 485 24.95 -0.45 21.74
N GLY A 486 24.91 -0.26 23.05
CA GLY A 486 24.70 1.04 23.66
C GLY A 486 25.39 1.16 25.00
N TRP A 487 25.75 2.38 25.34
CA TRP A 487 26.26 2.76 26.65
C TRP A 487 25.47 3.96 27.17
N TYR A 488 25.20 3.95 28.48
CA TYR A 488 24.48 5.01 29.17
C TYR A 488 25.16 5.30 30.51
N HIS A 489 25.57 6.54 30.74
CA HIS A 489 26.01 7.02 32.06
C HIS A 489 24.82 7.51 32.87
N ASN A 490 24.66 7.06 34.11
CA ASN A 490 23.50 7.36 34.96
C ASN A 490 22.17 6.92 34.30
N SER A 491 22.09 5.65 33.93
CA SER A 491 20.97 5.06 33.17
C SER A 491 19.62 5.23 33.88
N PRO A 492 18.54 5.57 33.16
CA PRO A 492 17.17 5.52 33.67
C PRO A 492 16.68 4.08 33.94
N ASN A 493 17.40 3.06 33.46
CA ASN A 493 17.07 1.65 33.74
C ASN A 493 17.61 1.17 35.11
N ALA A 494 18.32 2.03 35.86
CA ALA A 494 18.70 1.73 37.23
C ALA A 494 17.47 1.60 38.14
N SER A 495 17.55 0.75 39.16
CA SER A 495 16.42 0.54 40.08
C SER A 495 16.00 1.84 40.79
N LEU A 496 14.72 2.20 40.73
CA LEU A 496 14.17 3.30 41.54
C LEU A 496 14.29 3.03 43.05
N GLN A 497 14.28 1.75 43.45
CA GLN A 497 14.53 1.36 44.83
C GLN A 497 15.99 1.65 45.23
N ALA A 498 16.96 1.45 44.33
CA ALA A 498 18.36 1.82 44.53
C ALA A 498 18.53 3.35 44.56
N ARG A 499 17.84 4.05 43.65
CA ARG A 499 17.84 5.53 43.57
C ARG A 499 17.36 6.17 44.86
N ARG A 500 16.37 5.58 45.55
CA ARG A 500 15.92 6.01 46.89
C ARG A 500 17.07 6.13 47.90
N SER A 501 18.11 5.33 47.73
CA SER A 501 19.30 5.29 48.59
C SER A 501 20.49 6.10 48.03
N GLY A 502 20.28 6.94 47.01
CA GLY A 502 21.36 7.72 46.39
C GLY A 502 22.25 6.92 45.44
N ILE A 503 21.81 5.74 44.99
CA ILE A 503 22.62 4.84 44.18
C ILE A 503 22.15 4.91 42.72
N GLY A 504 22.99 5.43 41.82
CA GLY A 504 22.83 5.38 40.37
C GLY A 504 23.53 4.17 39.74
N ALA A 505 23.44 4.06 38.41
CA ALA A 505 24.17 3.03 37.67
C ALA A 505 24.51 3.45 36.24
N ASP A 506 25.64 2.96 35.75
CA ASP A 506 25.99 2.96 34.32
C ASP A 506 25.47 1.70 33.64
N GLU A 507 25.05 1.82 32.38
CA GLU A 507 24.57 0.72 31.56
C GLU A 507 25.48 0.47 30.36
N LEU A 508 25.74 -0.81 30.09
CA LEU A 508 26.22 -1.31 28.81
C LEU A 508 25.21 -2.35 28.30
N SER A 509 24.80 -2.21 27.04
CA SER A 509 23.91 -3.17 26.38
C SER A 509 24.48 -3.65 25.04
N LEU A 510 24.24 -4.92 24.74
CA LEU A 510 24.54 -5.55 23.45
C LEU A 510 23.30 -6.31 23.00
N GLY A 511 22.92 -6.17 21.75
CA GLY A 511 21.71 -6.76 21.18
C GLY A 511 21.99 -7.46 19.85
N VAL A 512 21.29 -8.56 19.62
CA VAL A 512 21.22 -9.23 18.31
C VAL A 512 19.75 -9.51 18.01
N SER A 513 19.31 -9.13 16.82
CA SER A 513 17.98 -9.45 16.30
C SER A 513 18.10 -10.27 15.03
N TRP A 514 17.42 -11.42 14.99
CA TRP A 514 17.24 -12.24 13.81
C TRP A 514 15.77 -12.23 13.39
N ILE A 515 15.48 -11.63 12.25
CA ILE A 515 14.15 -11.43 11.67
C ILE A 515 14.17 -12.09 10.28
N PRO A 516 14.14 -13.43 10.18
CA PRO A 516 14.22 -14.12 8.90
C PRO A 516 13.07 -13.78 7.95
N SER A 517 11.92 -13.32 8.47
CA SER A 517 10.75 -12.83 7.73
C SER A 517 9.76 -12.20 8.71
N ASP A 518 8.67 -11.65 8.21
CA ASP A 518 7.46 -11.27 8.98
C ASP A 518 6.87 -12.40 9.85
N HIS A 519 7.16 -13.67 9.57
CA HIS A 519 6.67 -14.81 10.35
C HIS A 519 7.49 -15.15 11.59
N GLY A 520 8.63 -14.50 11.84
CA GLY A 520 9.44 -14.88 12.99
C GLY A 520 10.51 -13.87 13.34
N ARG A 521 10.74 -13.75 14.64
CA ARG A 521 11.75 -12.85 15.21
C ARG A 521 12.34 -13.48 16.46
N ILE A 522 13.66 -13.40 16.58
CA ILE A 522 14.40 -13.72 17.81
C ILE A 522 15.24 -12.50 18.17
N ASP A 523 15.07 -11.99 19.37
CA ASP A 523 15.89 -10.93 19.96
C ASP A 523 16.66 -11.51 21.13
N ALA A 524 17.96 -11.26 21.18
CA ALA A 524 18.80 -11.55 22.33
C ALA A 524 19.45 -10.24 22.80
N ARG A 525 19.31 -9.90 24.08
CA ARG A 525 19.90 -8.71 24.69
C ARG A 525 20.70 -9.10 25.92
N LEU A 526 21.98 -8.73 25.92
CA LEU A 526 22.83 -8.74 27.10
C LEU A 526 22.88 -7.32 27.67
N GLN A 527 22.62 -7.17 28.96
CA GLN A 527 22.68 -5.90 29.68
C GLN A 527 23.61 -6.05 30.88
N GLN A 528 24.37 -5.00 31.16
CA GLN A 528 25.16 -4.86 32.38
C GLN A 528 24.89 -3.50 32.99
N LEU A 529 24.46 -3.51 34.26
CA LEU A 529 24.36 -2.32 35.10
C LEU A 529 25.50 -2.34 36.12
N ARG A 530 26.27 -1.26 36.19
CA ARG A 530 27.30 -1.05 37.21
C ARG A 530 26.82 0.07 38.13
N TYR A 531 26.38 -0.30 39.32
CA TYR A 531 25.88 0.60 40.34
C TYR A 531 27.02 1.29 41.10
N ASP A 532 26.74 2.48 41.63
CA ASP A 532 27.71 3.28 42.39
C ASP A 532 28.16 2.61 43.70
N ASP A 533 27.32 1.72 44.23
CA ASP A 533 27.61 0.89 45.40
C ASP A 533 28.54 -0.30 45.11
N GLY A 534 29.06 -0.40 43.89
CA GLY A 534 29.95 -1.48 43.43
C GLY A 534 29.22 -2.75 42.98
N ASN A 535 27.89 -2.81 43.03
CA ASN A 535 27.13 -3.92 42.48
C ASN A 535 27.20 -3.92 40.94
N ARG A 536 27.49 -5.08 40.36
CA ARG A 536 27.44 -5.33 38.93
C ARG A 536 26.34 -6.34 38.67
N ARG A 537 25.27 -5.88 38.03
CA ARG A 537 24.14 -6.73 37.61
C ARG A 537 24.24 -7.00 36.12
N GLU A 538 24.24 -8.27 35.75
CA GLU A 538 24.24 -8.70 34.36
C GLU A 538 22.99 -9.50 34.07
N ALA A 539 22.33 -9.20 32.95
CA ALA A 539 21.12 -9.87 32.52
C ALA A 539 21.20 -10.27 31.04
N LEU A 540 20.68 -11.45 30.72
CA LEU A 540 20.44 -11.92 29.36
C LEU A 540 18.94 -12.14 29.18
N THR A 541 18.38 -11.48 28.18
CA THR A 541 17.00 -11.68 27.74
C THR A 541 17.01 -12.25 26.33
N ILE A 542 16.18 -13.27 26.08
CA ILE A 542 15.94 -13.82 24.75
C ILE A 542 14.42 -13.86 24.52
N ASP A 543 13.93 -13.12 23.56
CA ASP A 543 12.52 -13.08 23.17
C ASP A 543 12.36 -13.67 21.78
N THR A 544 11.38 -14.55 21.61
CA THR A 544 11.05 -15.20 20.35
C THR A 544 9.58 -15.03 20.06
N GLN A 545 9.28 -14.53 18.87
CA GLN A 545 7.94 -14.49 18.31
C GLN A 545 7.90 -15.37 17.06
N ARG A 546 6.86 -16.19 16.95
CA ARG A 546 6.57 -16.97 15.74
C ARG A 546 5.13 -16.75 15.33
N HIS A 547 4.91 -16.35 14.09
CA HIS A 547 3.59 -16.27 13.51
C HIS A 547 3.05 -17.67 13.20
N LEU A 548 1.88 -17.99 13.75
CA LEU A 548 1.27 -19.33 13.68
C LEU A 548 0.09 -19.40 12.71
N LEU A 549 -0.69 -18.32 12.64
CA LEU A 549 -1.87 -18.22 11.78
C LEU A 549 -2.04 -16.80 11.28
N SER A 550 -2.24 -16.66 9.97
CA SER A 550 -2.64 -15.40 9.33
C SER A 550 -3.99 -15.55 8.64
N ARG A 551 -4.89 -14.60 8.91
CA ARG A 551 -6.14 -14.36 8.20
C ARG A 551 -6.30 -12.84 8.05
N PRO A 552 -7.11 -12.36 7.09
CA PRO A 552 -7.23 -10.93 6.82
C PRO A 552 -7.54 -10.05 8.04
N HIS A 553 -8.30 -10.60 9.00
CA HIS A 553 -8.72 -9.90 10.21
C HIS A 553 -8.23 -10.55 11.51
N LEU A 554 -7.50 -11.67 11.46
CA LEU A 554 -7.11 -12.43 12.64
C LEU A 554 -5.69 -12.98 12.53
N TRP A 555 -4.88 -12.71 13.56
CA TRP A 555 -3.52 -13.20 13.66
C TRP A 555 -3.27 -13.87 15.00
N ILE A 556 -2.45 -14.93 14.96
CA ILE A 556 -2.00 -15.62 16.17
C ILE A 556 -0.48 -15.75 16.14
N ASP A 557 0.16 -15.21 17.16
CA ASP A 557 1.59 -15.37 17.40
C ASP A 557 1.85 -16.26 18.62
N GLY A 558 2.80 -17.18 18.51
CA GLY A 558 3.42 -17.86 19.63
C GLY A 558 4.57 -17.04 20.19
N LEU A 559 4.63 -16.94 21.52
CA LEU A 559 5.62 -16.16 22.25
C LEU A 559 6.44 -17.07 23.16
N LEU A 560 7.77 -16.89 23.15
CA LEU A 560 8.69 -17.52 24.08
C LEU A 560 9.68 -16.48 24.58
N GLY A 561 9.73 -16.28 25.90
CA GLY A 561 10.67 -15.38 26.55
C GLY A 561 11.58 -16.15 27.51
N GLY A 562 12.87 -15.84 27.51
CA GLY A 562 13.85 -16.37 28.44
C GLY A 562 14.61 -15.22 29.10
N TYR A 563 14.82 -15.31 30.40
CA TYR A 563 15.57 -14.31 31.16
C TYR A 563 16.50 -15.01 32.14
N THR A 564 17.69 -14.46 32.34
CA THR A 564 18.52 -14.79 33.50
C THR A 564 19.34 -13.60 33.90
N SER A 565 19.53 -13.39 35.20
CA SER A 565 20.44 -12.37 35.70
C SER A 565 21.30 -12.85 36.87
N ARG A 566 22.37 -12.09 37.12
CA ARG A 566 23.23 -12.23 38.29
C ARG A 566 23.60 -10.87 38.86
N GLY A 567 23.45 -10.69 40.17
CA GLY A 567 24.00 -9.57 40.92
C GLY A 567 25.33 -9.96 41.57
N SER A 568 26.27 -9.01 41.70
CA SER A 568 27.56 -9.29 42.36
C SER A 568 27.57 -8.97 43.86
N ARG A 569 26.48 -8.40 44.38
CA ARG A 569 26.36 -7.91 45.75
C ARG A 569 25.10 -8.48 46.43
N ASP A 570 25.27 -9.12 47.57
CA ASP A 570 24.16 -9.76 48.29
C ASP A 570 23.52 -8.84 49.36
N ASP A 571 24.21 -7.78 49.77
CA ASP A 571 23.81 -6.82 50.81
C ASP A 571 23.34 -5.47 50.22
N ALA A 572 22.58 -5.50 49.13
CA ALA A 572 22.04 -4.31 48.50
C ALA A 572 20.76 -3.81 49.21
N PRO A 573 20.52 -2.48 49.34
CA PRO A 573 19.28 -1.93 49.92
C PRO A 573 18.06 -2.00 48.97
N TYR A 574 18.21 -2.68 47.83
CA TYR A 574 17.21 -2.83 46.78
C TYR A 574 17.17 -4.29 46.32
N PHE A 575 16.12 -4.65 45.58
CA PHE A 575 15.98 -5.99 45.02
C PHE A 575 17.11 -6.32 44.04
N ASN A 576 18.04 -7.19 44.49
CA ASN A 576 19.23 -7.59 43.75
C ASN A 576 19.51 -9.08 43.98
N PRO A 577 18.75 -9.99 43.35
CA PRO A 577 18.99 -11.42 43.50
C PRO A 577 20.39 -11.79 43.02
N SER A 578 21.10 -12.65 43.77
CA SER A 578 22.44 -13.13 43.39
C SER A 578 22.39 -13.83 42.03
N ARG A 579 21.34 -14.64 41.81
CA ARG A 579 20.97 -15.21 40.51
C ARG A 579 19.47 -15.41 40.40
N ASP A 580 18.93 -15.18 39.22
CA ASP A 580 17.57 -15.55 38.87
C ASP A 580 17.44 -15.96 37.40
N ALA A 581 16.34 -16.63 37.08
CA ALA A 581 15.99 -17.01 35.73
C ALA A 581 14.48 -17.12 35.56
N SER A 582 13.97 -16.77 34.37
CA SER A 582 12.62 -17.14 33.98
C SER A 582 12.55 -17.70 32.58
N LEU A 583 11.53 -18.50 32.38
CA LEU A 583 11.07 -18.93 31.07
C LEU A 583 9.59 -18.56 30.98
N GLN A 584 9.15 -17.96 29.89
CA GLN A 584 7.76 -17.59 29.65
C GLN A 584 7.30 -18.17 28.33
N LEU A 585 6.15 -18.83 28.32
CA LEU A 585 5.48 -19.30 27.13
C LEU A 585 4.13 -18.58 27.02
N GLY A 586 3.78 -18.11 25.84
CA GLY A 586 2.55 -17.37 25.65
C GLY A 586 2.03 -17.38 24.21
N ALA A 587 0.88 -16.74 24.04
CA ALA A 587 0.28 -16.49 22.75
C ALA A 587 -0.29 -15.06 22.70
N ARG A 588 -0.25 -14.46 21.52
CA ARG A 588 -0.91 -13.20 21.22
C ARG A 588 -1.94 -13.41 20.12
N LEU A 589 -3.16 -12.92 20.38
CA LEU A 589 -4.27 -12.90 19.44
C LEU A 589 -4.54 -11.44 19.07
N ASP A 590 -4.39 -11.12 17.79
CA ASP A 590 -4.73 -9.80 17.24
C ASP A 590 -5.96 -9.95 16.32
N HIS A 591 -7.03 -9.21 16.61
CA HIS A 591 -8.28 -9.23 15.85
C HIS A 591 -8.63 -7.81 15.38
N ILE A 592 -8.67 -7.60 14.07
CA ILE A 592 -9.16 -6.36 13.45
C ILE A 592 -10.68 -6.44 13.38
N THR A 593 -11.35 -5.63 14.19
CA THR A 593 -12.81 -5.54 14.16
C THR A 593 -13.35 -4.52 13.17
N TRP A 594 -12.51 -3.58 12.74
CA TRP A 594 -12.85 -2.58 11.74
C TRP A 594 -11.58 -2.06 11.05
N ARG A 595 -11.61 -1.94 9.73
CA ARG A 595 -10.56 -1.32 8.92
C ARG A 595 -11.18 -0.58 7.73
N ASP A 596 -10.61 0.57 7.41
CA ASP A 596 -10.95 1.41 6.27
C ASP A 596 -9.65 2.04 5.77
N TYR A 597 -9.07 1.44 4.72
CA TYR A 597 -7.75 1.78 4.18
C TYR A 597 -6.65 1.88 5.26
N ASP A 598 -6.11 3.09 5.50
CA ASP A 598 -5.03 3.36 6.44
C ASP A 598 -5.51 3.53 7.88
N ARG A 599 -6.79 3.29 8.15
CA ARG A 599 -7.42 3.38 9.47
C ARG A 599 -7.90 2.02 9.93
N HIS A 600 -7.67 1.69 11.20
CA HIS A 600 -8.19 0.45 11.77
C HIS A 600 -8.38 0.53 13.27
N PHE A 601 -9.22 -0.38 13.77
CA PHE A 601 -9.35 -0.71 15.18
C PHE A 601 -9.05 -2.19 15.39
N ARG A 602 -8.04 -2.45 16.20
CA ARG A 602 -7.54 -3.79 16.52
C ARG A 602 -7.63 -4.03 18.03
N GLN A 603 -8.08 -5.23 18.38
CA GLN A 603 -8.07 -5.75 19.75
C GLN A 603 -6.95 -6.77 19.87
N ARG A 604 -6.19 -6.70 20.96
CA ARG A 604 -5.03 -7.57 21.22
C ARG A 604 -5.18 -8.23 22.58
N LEU A 605 -5.14 -9.56 22.60
CA LEU A 605 -5.09 -10.36 23.82
C LEU A 605 -3.76 -11.10 23.86
N THR A 606 -2.95 -10.84 24.89
CA THR A 606 -1.70 -11.56 25.14
C THR A 606 -1.84 -12.33 26.45
N ALA A 607 -1.62 -13.64 26.40
CA ALA A 607 -1.62 -14.49 27.58
C ALA A 607 -0.29 -15.24 27.67
N GLY A 608 0.25 -15.37 28.87
CA GLY A 608 1.51 -16.10 29.09
C GLY A 608 1.58 -16.72 30.48
N ILE A 609 2.41 -17.75 30.60
CA ILE A 609 2.71 -18.41 31.86
C ILE A 609 4.12 -19.00 31.81
N GLY A 610 4.80 -18.99 32.95
CA GLY A 610 6.19 -19.43 33.00
C GLY A 610 6.76 -19.60 34.40
N PRO A 611 7.77 -20.46 34.61
CA PRO A 611 8.49 -20.50 35.87
C PRO A 611 9.46 -19.31 36.02
N TYR A 612 9.51 -18.73 37.22
CA TYR A 612 10.57 -17.86 37.71
C TYR A 612 11.31 -18.59 38.83
N TRP A 613 12.63 -18.76 38.67
CA TRP A 613 13.52 -19.30 39.68
C TRP A 613 14.41 -18.20 40.24
N GLN A 614 14.56 -18.17 41.55
CA GLN A 614 15.45 -17.27 42.25
C GLN A 614 16.32 -18.06 43.23
N GLU A 615 17.62 -17.78 43.24
CA GLU A 615 18.56 -18.39 44.19
C GLU A 615 18.13 -18.07 45.63
N GLY A 616 18.07 -19.10 46.49
CA GLY A 616 17.57 -18.99 47.86
C GLY A 616 16.05 -19.09 48.04
N TYR A 617 15.24 -18.97 46.98
CA TYR A 617 13.76 -18.92 47.08
C TYR A 617 13.00 -19.94 46.22
N GLY A 618 13.70 -20.68 45.35
CA GLY A 618 13.12 -21.77 44.55
C GLY A 618 12.41 -21.29 43.28
N SER A 619 11.54 -22.13 42.72
CA SER A 619 10.82 -21.87 41.46
C SER A 619 9.32 -21.67 41.68
N HIS A 620 8.76 -20.67 41.00
CA HIS A 620 7.35 -20.30 41.10
C HIS A 620 6.74 -20.02 39.73
N TRP A 621 5.49 -20.43 39.52
CA TRP A 621 4.76 -20.08 38.30
C TRP A 621 4.27 -18.63 38.33
N VAL A 622 4.47 -17.92 37.22
CA VAL A 622 4.11 -16.52 37.00
C VAL A 622 3.16 -16.46 35.79
N PRO A 623 1.84 -16.37 36.01
CA PRO A 623 0.87 -16.09 34.96
C PRO A 623 0.84 -14.59 34.64
N GLN A 624 0.55 -14.26 33.38
CA GLN A 624 0.33 -12.91 32.89
C GLN A 624 -0.75 -12.84 31.81
N LEU A 625 -1.48 -11.74 31.80
CA LEU A 625 -2.54 -11.44 30.84
C LEU A 625 -2.51 -9.95 30.50
N ARG A 626 -2.60 -9.60 29.23
CA ARG A 626 -2.77 -8.22 28.76
C ARG A 626 -3.89 -8.17 27.73
N TYR A 627 -4.78 -7.19 27.88
CA TYR A 627 -5.79 -6.87 26.89
C TYR A 627 -5.62 -5.42 26.47
N ALA A 628 -5.45 -5.20 25.18
CA ALA A 628 -5.13 -3.89 24.61
C ALA A 628 -5.94 -3.58 23.36
N HIS A 629 -6.06 -2.30 23.09
CA HIS A 629 -6.72 -1.72 21.93
C HIS A 629 -5.70 -0.89 21.15
N GLU A 630 -5.72 -1.02 19.83
CA GLU A 630 -4.88 -0.25 18.91
C GLU A 630 -5.78 0.46 17.89
N TRP A 631 -5.69 1.79 17.88
CA TRP A 631 -6.34 2.67 16.91
C TRP A 631 -5.30 3.24 15.95
N ARG A 632 -5.49 3.01 14.66
CA ARG A 632 -4.78 3.74 13.61
C ARG A 632 -5.72 4.76 12.98
N PHE A 633 -5.41 6.05 13.11
CA PHE A 633 -6.24 7.14 12.60
C PHE A 633 -5.88 7.56 11.17
N GLY A 634 -4.77 7.02 10.66
CA GLY A 634 -4.26 7.18 9.31
C GLY A 634 -2.77 6.81 9.26
N THR A 635 -2.12 7.01 8.12
CA THR A 635 -0.66 6.78 8.00
C THR A 635 0.12 7.55 9.07
N GLY A 636 0.92 6.81 9.84
CA GLY A 636 1.79 7.30 10.90
C GLY A 636 1.05 7.97 12.06
N ARG A 637 -0.16 7.49 12.42
CA ARG A 637 -0.93 7.95 13.58
C ARG A 637 -1.53 6.77 14.33
N LEU A 638 -0.93 6.38 15.44
CA LEU A 638 -1.29 5.19 16.20
C LEU A 638 -1.48 5.51 17.68
N LEU A 639 -2.56 5.01 18.28
CA LEU A 639 -2.82 5.03 19.71
C LEU A 639 -3.03 3.59 20.17
N GLU A 640 -2.16 3.10 21.06
CA GLU A 640 -2.35 1.84 21.78
C GLU A 640 -2.65 2.13 23.24
N TYR A 641 -3.55 1.39 23.86
CA TYR A 641 -3.73 1.39 25.31
C TYR A 641 -4.21 0.03 25.80
N GLY A 642 -3.87 -0.34 27.02
CA GLY A 642 -4.22 -1.65 27.54
C GLY A 642 -4.17 -1.76 29.05
N VAL A 643 -4.77 -2.85 29.54
CA VAL A 643 -4.68 -3.28 30.93
C VAL A 643 -3.89 -4.58 30.98
N ASN A 644 -2.93 -4.65 31.90
CA ASN A 644 -2.09 -5.80 32.13
C ASN A 644 -2.26 -6.30 33.56
N TRP A 645 -2.24 -7.63 33.73
CA TRP A 645 -2.33 -8.31 35.01
C TRP A 645 -1.28 -9.39 35.06
N SER A 646 -0.56 -9.52 36.17
CA SER A 646 0.42 -10.58 36.38
C SER A 646 0.53 -10.94 37.86
N ARG A 647 1.11 -12.11 38.15
CA ARG A 647 1.39 -12.54 39.53
C ARG A 647 2.85 -12.90 39.74
N PRO A 648 3.77 -11.92 39.77
CA PRO A 648 5.18 -12.17 39.98
C PRO A 648 5.46 -12.69 41.39
N VAL A 649 6.68 -13.21 41.59
CA VAL A 649 7.17 -13.64 42.90
C VAL A 649 8.56 -13.06 43.08
N TYR A 650 8.77 -12.36 44.19
CA TYR A 650 10.04 -11.74 44.55
C TYR A 650 10.39 -12.16 45.97
N ASP A 651 11.61 -12.64 46.20
CA ASP A 651 12.07 -13.13 47.52
C ASP A 651 11.08 -14.15 48.13
N GLY A 652 10.51 -15.01 47.28
CA GLY A 652 9.51 -16.02 47.67
C GLY A 652 8.11 -15.47 47.98
N THR A 653 7.90 -14.16 47.98
CA THR A 653 6.61 -13.52 48.23
C THR A 653 5.87 -13.30 46.92
N ARG A 654 4.63 -13.79 46.85
CA ARG A 654 3.78 -13.60 45.66
C ARG A 654 3.09 -12.24 45.70
N GLU A 655 3.16 -11.56 44.56
CA GLU A 655 2.48 -10.29 44.34
C GLU A 655 1.41 -10.44 43.26
N GLU A 656 0.50 -9.48 43.23
CA GLU A 656 -0.46 -9.29 42.15
C GLU A 656 -0.27 -7.88 41.61
N HIS A 657 0.13 -7.79 40.34
CA HIS A 657 0.33 -6.52 39.65
C HIS A 657 -0.82 -6.28 38.68
N LEU A 658 -1.43 -5.09 38.76
CA LEU A 658 -2.42 -4.60 37.81
C LEU A 658 -1.94 -3.26 37.26
N GLY A 659 -1.68 -3.22 35.96
CA GLY A 659 -1.20 -2.04 35.26
C GLY A 659 -2.10 -1.58 34.13
N PHE A 660 -1.93 -0.31 33.77
CA PHE A 660 -2.47 0.33 32.59
C PHE A 660 -1.32 0.99 31.83
N ASP A 661 -1.35 0.87 30.51
CA ASP A 661 -0.38 1.48 29.62
C ASP A 661 -1.07 2.16 28.44
N LEU A 662 -0.47 3.24 27.94
CA LEU A 662 -0.91 4.01 26.79
C LEU A 662 0.31 4.50 26.01
N GLU A 663 0.24 4.37 24.69
CA GLU A 663 1.24 4.85 23.76
C GLU A 663 0.56 5.56 22.59
N PHE A 664 1.03 6.77 22.26
CA PHE A 664 0.65 7.49 21.05
C PHE A 664 1.87 7.78 20.18
N ARG A 665 1.78 7.46 18.89
CA ARG A 665 2.83 7.71 17.90
C ARG A 665 2.32 8.55 16.74
N TRP A 666 3.15 9.50 16.32
CA TRP A 666 2.93 10.34 15.14
C TRP A 666 4.16 10.35 14.24
N GLY A 667 3.97 10.19 12.94
CA GLY A 667 5.01 10.32 11.92
C GLY A 667 5.92 9.09 11.75
N GLU A 668 5.70 8.02 12.51
CA GLU A 668 6.41 6.73 12.34
C GLU A 668 5.81 5.88 11.22
#